data_AF-A0A158QQS3-F1
#
_entry.id   AF-A0A158QQS3-F1
#
_cell.length_a   1.000
_cell.length_b   1.000
_cell.length_c   1.000
_cell.angle_alpha   90.00
_cell.angle_beta   90.00
_cell.angle_gamma   90.00
#
_symmetry.space_group_name_H-M   'P 1'
#
loop_
_entity.id
_entity.type
_entity.pdbx_description
1 polymer ?
#
loop_
_entity_poly.entity_id
_entity_poly.type
_entity_poly.pdbx_seq_one_letter_code
_entity_poly.pdbx_strand_id
1 'polypeptide(L)'
;MPYVDFKQRYAVLAADVAKKAKTEKEAGEGIAAALTAKGSIKNEDFQCGLTKVFFKAGVLAHLEELRDQALSVIITKFQCACRHYLAMCDYKRKLDQKVGLIIVQRNVRAWCTLRTWHWFKLYGQVKPLIKGNKKDEEMEALAKKLKEVEESHQAEERRRKELEAENARLQARGAEKQAVLLQLEQERDGNAEIEERSAKLLAQKADIEKQNADLNDQLADQEDRNAALAKAKKKDEIASQDEIISKINKEKKYQEEVNRKLLEDMQAQEDKLNHMNKIKAKLESTLDEIEDTLEREKRNRQDVEKQKRKLEGELKIAQETIEEITRQKHDQENIIKKKDTEIHTLTSRLEDEQSLVAKLQRQIKELQSRIQELEEELEAERQARSKAEKARCEMQMELEELGDRLDEAGGATQAQMELNKKREAELAKLRRDLEEAAINSETAMAALRKKHTEGIAEITDQLDIVQKMRAKLEKDKAQQQREIEELQSAVDSEAKQRQNMERLAKQLEVQLTDMTLKSDEQARSIQELTMYRGKLQGENSELNRQLEDAESQLNALSRIKQQLHAQAEEARKQIEQETREKQGLQMQLSNYQLECEQLREALEEEQDTKTELQRLISKANAETQQWRARFEGEGMNRAEELEEARRKLANKVQEVQEQLESANQKISSLEKTRQRLVHELEDAQVDADRANAMASSLEKKQKGFDKIIDEWRRKCEALVQEVESSQRDTRAAATEAMRLRNQLEEASEQVDAVRRENKSLAQELKDITDQLGEGGKSVHDLQKARRRLELEKEELQQALDESEAALEAEESKVLRAQVEISQVRSEIEKRLQEKEEEFENTRKNHHRALESMQASLESESRGRAELLRMKKKLEADINELEIALDHSNKANADAQKNLKRYQDTTRELQLQVEEEQRSRDEAREQVLVAERRAQIAQQEKDELVVAFEQAERARRQAEFECADSKETASSLSNTNAALSAQKRKLEGEIQQLQSEMEDALNELKNADERVRKSAVETGRLTDQLQAEHEQIQSLDKVRKALESQLKEMQARLEEAEAQSMKGGKRALAKLDAKCRELESELEAESRRHAEAVKNLRNKDRRCRELQFQARIVDEDKKSSERMYDLVEKLQQKIKTYKRQVEDAEGLAAQNLAKYRQLQHALEDAEERADAAENALAKMRLKNRSGSYRTLSHSVRMEYIRSS
;
A
#
# COMPACT_ATOMS: atom_id res chain seq x y z
N MET A 1 19.70 16.74 -12.06
CA MET A 1 18.39 16.06 -12.13
C MET A 1 18.44 14.96 -13.17
N PRO A 2 17.99 13.72 -12.89
CA PRO A 2 17.88 12.66 -13.91
C PRO A 2 16.97 13.08 -15.07
N TYR A 3 17.26 12.60 -16.27
CA TYR A 3 16.46 12.93 -17.47
C TYR A 3 15.00 12.50 -17.35
N VAL A 4 14.73 11.33 -16.77
CA VAL A 4 13.38 10.80 -16.53
C VAL A 4 12.56 11.76 -15.65
N ASP A 5 13.14 12.18 -14.52
CA ASP A 5 12.48 13.11 -13.60
C ASP A 5 12.26 14.48 -14.25
N PHE A 6 13.24 14.96 -15.00
CA PHE A 6 13.19 16.25 -15.67
C PHE A 6 12.09 16.28 -16.75
N LYS A 7 12.02 15.23 -17.59
CA LYS A 7 10.94 15.08 -18.57
C LYS A 7 9.59 14.98 -17.88
N GLN A 8 9.44 14.10 -16.88
CA GLN A 8 8.15 13.89 -16.22
C GLN A 8 7.62 15.17 -15.56
N ARG A 9 8.49 15.99 -14.95
CA ARG A 9 8.07 17.24 -14.30
C ARG A 9 7.82 18.38 -15.28
N TYR A 10 8.70 18.60 -16.25
CA TYR A 10 8.67 19.80 -17.09
C TYR A 10 8.16 19.58 -18.53
N ALA A 11 7.75 18.36 -18.90
CA ALA A 11 7.11 18.11 -20.19
C ALA A 11 5.90 19.03 -20.45
N VAL A 12 5.18 19.45 -19.41
CA VAL A 12 4.05 20.39 -19.55
C VAL A 12 4.44 21.73 -20.18
N LEU A 13 5.70 22.15 -20.04
CA LEU A 13 6.21 23.41 -20.59
C LEU A 13 6.57 23.31 -22.09
N ALA A 14 6.80 22.10 -22.58
CA ALA A 14 7.20 21.80 -23.96
C ALA A 14 6.70 20.41 -24.41
N ALA A 15 5.38 20.22 -24.35
CA ALA A 15 4.74 18.90 -24.49
C ALA A 15 5.01 18.24 -25.86
N ASP A 16 5.01 19.03 -26.94
CA ASP A 16 5.25 18.51 -28.29
C ASP A 16 6.65 17.93 -28.47
N VAL A 17 7.65 18.56 -27.84
CA VAL A 17 9.04 18.10 -27.90
C VAL A 17 9.23 16.87 -27.00
N ALA A 18 8.64 16.90 -25.80
CA ALA A 18 8.65 15.77 -24.88
C ALA A 18 7.98 14.51 -25.47
N LYS A 19 6.93 14.69 -26.29
CA LYS A 19 6.19 13.61 -26.95
C LYS A 19 6.90 13.04 -28.18
N LYS A 20 7.64 13.88 -28.92
CA LYS A 20 8.34 13.46 -30.15
C LYS A 20 9.68 12.77 -29.89
N ALA A 21 10.30 13.02 -28.75
CA ALA A 21 11.59 12.43 -28.39
C ALA A 21 11.50 10.91 -28.18
N LYS A 22 12.48 10.16 -28.72
CA LYS A 22 12.53 8.69 -28.61
C LYS A 22 13.21 8.23 -27.33
N THR A 23 14.11 9.04 -26.79
CA THR A 23 14.80 8.76 -25.53
C THR A 23 14.57 9.87 -24.50
N GLU A 24 14.68 9.50 -23.22
CA GLU A 24 14.53 10.44 -22.09
C GLU A 24 15.57 11.57 -22.12
N LYS A 25 16.78 11.26 -22.62
CA LYS A 25 17.84 12.23 -22.84
C LYS A 25 17.48 13.24 -23.94
N GLU A 26 17.06 12.74 -25.12
CA GLU A 26 16.58 13.60 -26.22
C GLU A 26 15.40 14.48 -25.77
N ALA A 27 14.51 13.94 -24.93
CA ALA A 27 13.39 14.69 -24.39
C ALA A 27 13.85 15.81 -23.48
N GLY A 28 14.78 15.53 -22.55
CA GLY A 28 15.29 16.56 -21.64
C GLY A 28 16.12 17.63 -22.34
N GLU A 29 16.99 17.23 -23.29
CA GLU A 29 17.74 18.18 -24.13
C GLU A 29 16.80 19.02 -24.99
N GLY A 30 15.76 18.40 -25.58
CA GLY A 30 14.76 19.09 -26.38
C GLY A 30 13.87 20.03 -25.56
N ILE A 31 13.46 19.64 -24.36
CA ILE A 31 12.69 20.51 -23.45
C ILE A 31 13.55 21.71 -23.05
N ALA A 32 14.81 21.49 -22.66
CA ALA A 32 15.72 22.59 -22.30
C ALA A 32 15.96 23.53 -23.49
N ALA A 33 16.21 23.00 -24.69
CA ALA A 33 16.36 23.79 -25.91
C ALA A 33 15.10 24.59 -26.26
N ALA A 34 13.91 24.00 -26.11
CA ALA A 34 12.64 24.69 -26.34
C ALA A 34 12.41 25.82 -25.33
N LEU A 35 12.79 25.61 -24.07
CA LEU A 35 12.73 26.63 -23.02
C LEU A 35 13.73 27.76 -23.27
N THR A 36 14.93 27.45 -23.76
CA THR A 36 15.90 28.47 -24.20
C THR A 36 15.39 29.26 -25.39
N ALA A 37 14.81 28.61 -26.39
CA ALA A 37 14.25 29.27 -27.57
C ALA A 37 13.08 30.22 -27.22
N LYS A 38 12.32 29.89 -26.18
CA LYS A 38 11.26 30.76 -25.61
C LYS A 38 11.81 31.88 -24.71
N GLY A 39 13.12 31.93 -24.46
CA GLY A 39 13.76 32.89 -23.57
C GLY A 39 13.48 32.65 -22.09
N SER A 40 12.95 31.48 -21.71
CA SER A 40 12.60 31.14 -20.33
C SER A 40 13.81 30.74 -19.46
N ILE A 41 14.88 30.24 -20.09
CA ILE A 41 16.17 29.94 -19.45
C ILE A 41 17.30 30.28 -20.44
N LYS A 42 18.51 30.58 -19.98
CA LYS A 42 19.69 30.80 -20.84
C LYS A 42 20.51 29.53 -20.99
N ASN A 43 21.31 29.43 -22.06
CA ASN A 43 22.23 28.30 -22.25
C ASN A 43 23.29 28.17 -21.15
N GLU A 44 23.57 29.25 -20.41
CA GLU A 44 24.50 29.24 -19.29
C GLU A 44 23.86 28.72 -17.98
N ASP A 45 22.53 28.58 -17.93
CA ASP A 45 21.77 28.26 -16.72
C ASP A 45 21.68 26.75 -16.47
N PHE A 46 21.99 25.94 -17.49
CA PHE A 46 21.95 24.49 -17.42
C PHE A 46 23.07 23.84 -18.24
N GLN A 47 23.39 22.60 -17.92
CA GLN A 47 24.31 21.77 -18.69
C GLN A 47 23.77 20.35 -18.81
N CYS A 48 23.64 19.86 -20.05
CA CYS A 48 23.19 18.50 -20.33
C CYS A 48 24.35 17.51 -20.21
N GLY A 49 24.31 16.63 -19.22
CA GLY A 49 25.26 15.54 -19.04
C GLY A 49 24.81 14.25 -19.71
N LEU A 50 25.55 13.15 -19.50
CA LEU A 50 25.21 11.84 -20.09
C LEU A 50 23.94 11.22 -19.48
N THR A 51 23.71 11.38 -18.18
CA THR A 51 22.59 10.76 -17.45
C THR A 51 21.68 11.76 -16.73
N LYS A 52 22.13 13.02 -16.61
CA LYS A 52 21.47 14.07 -15.83
C LYS A 52 21.59 15.42 -16.52
N VAL A 53 20.62 16.29 -16.29
CA VAL A 53 20.71 17.74 -16.55
C VAL A 53 21.15 18.44 -15.26
N PHE A 54 22.18 19.27 -15.36
CA PHE A 54 22.68 20.09 -14.26
C PHE A 54 22.13 21.51 -14.40
N PHE A 55 21.77 22.15 -13.29
CA PHE A 55 21.21 23.50 -13.27
C PHE A 55 22.03 24.36 -12.31
N LYS A 56 22.19 25.65 -12.63
CA LYS A 56 22.68 26.63 -11.68
C LYS A 56 21.66 26.85 -10.56
N ALA A 57 22.14 27.32 -9.41
CA ALA A 57 21.28 27.63 -8.27
C ALA A 57 20.21 28.67 -8.67
N GLY A 58 18.96 28.46 -8.23
CA GLY A 58 17.81 29.33 -8.54
C GLY A 58 17.04 28.99 -9.83
N VAL A 59 17.67 28.35 -10.83
CA VAL A 59 17.02 28.05 -12.12
C VAL A 59 15.87 27.06 -11.98
N LEU A 60 16.00 26.06 -11.11
CA LEU A 60 14.93 25.10 -10.83
C LEU A 60 13.71 25.76 -10.19
N ALA A 61 13.91 26.78 -9.33
CA ALA A 61 12.78 27.51 -8.73
C ALA A 61 11.99 28.27 -9.80
N HIS A 62 12.69 28.93 -10.73
CA HIS A 62 12.05 29.59 -11.87
C HIS A 62 11.30 28.60 -12.78
N LEU A 63 11.86 27.41 -13.03
CA LEU A 63 11.19 26.36 -13.80
C LEU A 63 9.93 25.81 -13.10
N GLU A 64 9.92 25.71 -11.76
CA GLU A 64 8.71 25.35 -11.01
C GLU A 64 7.64 26.44 -11.11
N GLU A 65 7.99 27.73 -11.04
CA GLU A 65 7.01 28.83 -11.21
C GLU A 65 6.34 28.79 -12.59
N LEU A 66 7.12 28.59 -13.65
CA LEU A 66 6.58 28.45 -15.01
C LEU A 66 5.68 27.22 -15.14
N ARG A 67 6.07 26.12 -14.50
CA ARG A 67 5.29 24.88 -14.46
C ARG A 67 3.97 25.07 -13.74
N ASP A 68 3.97 25.74 -12.61
CA ASP A 68 2.76 26.01 -11.81
C ASP A 68 1.80 26.94 -12.54
N GLN A 69 2.29 27.93 -13.28
CA GLN A 69 1.46 28.77 -14.15
C GLN A 69 0.78 27.95 -15.25
N ALA A 70 1.53 27.06 -15.93
CA ALA A 70 0.96 26.18 -16.95
C ALA A 70 -0.04 25.18 -16.35
N LEU A 71 0.26 24.62 -15.18
CA LEU A 71 -0.63 23.68 -14.48
C LEU A 71 -1.90 24.37 -13.97
N SER A 72 -1.84 25.62 -13.52
CA SER A 72 -3.00 26.37 -13.02
C SER A 72 -4.14 26.43 -14.05
N VAL A 73 -3.82 26.63 -15.33
CA VAL A 73 -4.81 26.63 -16.42
C VAL A 73 -5.48 25.25 -16.58
N ILE A 74 -4.69 24.17 -16.54
CA ILE A 74 -5.18 22.80 -16.67
C ILE A 74 -6.02 22.41 -15.45
N ILE A 75 -5.53 22.71 -14.25
CA ILE A 75 -6.20 22.42 -12.98
C ILE A 75 -7.53 23.17 -12.91
N THR A 76 -7.57 24.45 -13.30
CA THR A 76 -8.82 25.22 -13.30
C THR A 76 -9.85 24.62 -14.25
N LYS A 77 -9.45 24.24 -15.47
CA LYS A 77 -10.35 23.56 -16.42
C LYS A 77 -10.86 22.22 -15.89
N PHE A 78 -9.97 21.42 -15.30
CA PHE A 78 -10.32 20.14 -14.69
C PHE A 78 -11.27 20.33 -13.51
N GLN A 79 -11.01 21.28 -12.62
CA GLN A 79 -11.88 21.62 -11.50
C GLN A 79 -13.26 22.08 -11.96
N CYS A 80 -13.35 22.91 -12.99
CA CYS A 80 -14.64 23.31 -13.58
C CYS A 80 -15.41 22.11 -14.12
N ALA A 81 -14.75 21.20 -14.85
CA ALA A 81 -15.37 19.97 -15.36
C ALA A 81 -15.86 19.06 -14.22
N CYS A 82 -15.03 18.83 -13.20
CA CYS A 82 -15.42 18.04 -12.02
C CYS A 82 -16.59 18.68 -11.26
N ARG A 83 -16.57 20.01 -11.05
CA ARG A 83 -17.68 20.73 -10.40
C ARG A 83 -18.97 20.60 -11.19
N HIS A 84 -18.91 20.76 -12.51
CA HIS A 84 -20.06 20.57 -13.38
C HIS A 84 -20.60 19.13 -13.29
N TYR A 85 -19.72 18.12 -13.42
CA TYR A 85 -20.11 16.71 -13.32
C TYR A 85 -20.77 16.40 -11.96
N LEU A 86 -20.16 16.82 -10.85
CA LEU A 86 -20.73 16.64 -9.52
C LEU A 86 -22.09 17.35 -9.38
N ALA A 87 -22.21 18.57 -9.88
CA ALA A 87 -23.47 19.31 -9.88
C ALA A 87 -24.56 18.59 -10.70
N MET A 88 -24.21 17.98 -11.83
CA MET A 88 -25.15 17.20 -12.65
C MET A 88 -25.56 15.90 -11.96
N CYS A 89 -24.64 15.18 -11.31
CA CYS A 89 -24.94 14.01 -10.49
C CYS A 89 -25.89 14.37 -9.34
N ASP A 90 -25.61 15.47 -8.64
CA ASP A 90 -26.46 15.97 -7.55
C ASP A 90 -27.82 16.42 -8.04
N TYR A 91 -27.88 17.10 -9.17
CA TYR A 91 -29.13 17.50 -9.81
C TYR A 91 -29.99 16.30 -10.16
N LYS A 92 -29.41 15.26 -10.77
CA LYS A 92 -30.12 14.01 -11.10
C LYS A 92 -30.67 13.34 -9.84
N ARG A 93 -29.85 13.21 -8.80
CA ARG A 93 -30.28 12.66 -7.49
C ARG A 93 -31.43 13.48 -6.88
N LYS A 94 -31.38 14.81 -6.95
CA LYS A 94 -32.45 15.69 -6.47
C LYS A 94 -33.72 15.57 -7.31
N LEU A 95 -33.60 15.37 -8.63
CA LEU A 95 -34.73 15.14 -9.52
C LEU A 95 -35.43 13.83 -9.14
N ASP A 96 -34.68 12.75 -8.95
CA ASP A 96 -35.21 11.45 -8.52
C ASP A 96 -35.91 11.55 -7.15
N GLN A 97 -35.29 12.26 -6.20
CA GLN A 97 -35.90 12.57 -4.91
C GLN A 97 -37.19 13.39 -5.05
N LYS A 98 -37.23 14.39 -5.95
CA LYS A 98 -38.42 15.22 -6.18
C LYS A 98 -39.55 14.39 -6.78
N VAL A 99 -39.26 13.47 -7.71
CA VAL A 99 -40.25 12.53 -8.27
C VAL A 99 -40.81 11.64 -7.15
N GLY A 100 -39.94 11.05 -6.32
CA GLY A 100 -40.36 10.26 -5.15
C GLY A 100 -41.22 11.07 -4.17
N LEU A 101 -40.82 12.31 -3.88
CA LEU A 101 -41.56 13.21 -2.99
C LEU A 101 -42.94 13.54 -3.53
N ILE A 102 -43.11 13.78 -4.83
CA ILE A 102 -44.42 14.05 -5.45
C ILE A 102 -45.36 12.84 -5.27
N ILE A 103 -44.84 11.61 -5.45
CA ILE A 103 -45.61 10.38 -5.23
C ILE A 103 -46.03 10.27 -3.77
N VAL A 104 -45.11 10.49 -2.83
CA VAL A 104 -45.40 10.49 -1.39
C VAL A 104 -46.42 11.57 -1.03
N GLN A 105 -46.27 12.79 -1.53
CA GLN A 105 -47.21 13.90 -1.29
C GLN A 105 -48.61 13.57 -1.80
N ARG A 106 -48.72 12.98 -3.00
CA ARG A 106 -50.02 12.54 -3.55
C ARG A 106 -50.67 11.50 -2.63
N ASN A 107 -49.90 10.52 -2.17
CA ASN A 107 -50.39 9.48 -1.26
C ASN A 107 -50.79 10.05 0.10
N VAL A 108 -50.02 10.98 0.65
CA VAL A 108 -50.34 11.66 1.91
C VAL A 108 -51.60 12.52 1.76
N ARG A 109 -51.77 13.24 0.66
CA ARG A 109 -53.01 14.00 0.38
C ARG A 109 -54.23 13.08 0.29
N ALA A 110 -54.12 11.98 -0.45
CA ALA A 110 -55.17 10.97 -0.52
C ALA A 110 -55.49 10.38 0.87
N TRP A 111 -54.46 10.05 1.66
CA TRP A 111 -54.62 9.58 3.04
C TRP A 111 -55.30 10.62 3.94
N CYS A 112 -54.94 11.89 3.83
CA CYS A 112 -55.57 12.98 4.59
C CYS A 112 -57.08 13.09 4.31
N THR A 113 -57.51 12.79 3.09
CA THR A 113 -58.93 12.72 2.72
C THR A 113 -59.58 11.43 3.25
N LEU A 114 -58.93 10.28 3.07
CA LEU A 114 -59.48 8.97 3.42
C LEU A 114 -59.55 8.73 4.94
N ARG A 115 -58.59 9.23 5.73
CA ARG A 115 -58.53 9.01 7.19
C ARG A 115 -59.74 9.57 7.95
N THR A 116 -60.36 10.63 7.42
CA THR A 116 -61.56 11.25 7.98
C THR A 116 -62.85 10.64 7.45
N TRP A 117 -62.78 9.85 6.37
CA TRP A 117 -63.96 9.28 5.72
C TRP A 117 -64.55 8.12 6.54
N HIS A 118 -65.83 8.22 6.88
CA HIS A 118 -66.52 7.27 7.76
C HIS A 118 -66.51 5.84 7.24
N TRP A 119 -66.70 5.64 5.93
CA TRP A 119 -66.64 4.33 5.29
C TRP A 119 -65.25 3.69 5.39
N PHE A 120 -64.19 4.50 5.27
CA PHE A 120 -62.82 4.01 5.38
C PHE A 120 -62.48 3.56 6.80
N LYS A 121 -62.98 4.27 7.83
CA LYS A 121 -62.85 3.86 9.24
C LYS A 121 -63.55 2.54 9.52
N LEU A 122 -64.79 2.38 9.05
CA LEU A 122 -65.56 1.15 9.19
C LEU A 122 -64.88 -0.02 8.46
N TYR A 123 -64.45 0.20 7.21
CA TYR A 123 -63.70 -0.79 6.44
C TYR A 123 -62.39 -1.18 7.12
N GLY A 124 -61.66 -0.21 7.70
CA GLY A 124 -60.44 -0.46 8.47
C GLY A 124 -60.65 -1.33 9.71
N GLN A 125 -61.83 -1.28 10.34
CA GLN A 125 -62.20 -2.16 11.46
C GLN A 125 -62.62 -3.56 11.00
N VAL A 126 -63.26 -3.68 9.83
CA VAL A 126 -63.74 -4.96 9.27
C VAL A 126 -62.61 -5.73 8.57
N LYS A 127 -61.70 -5.06 7.88
CA LYS A 127 -60.62 -5.68 7.08
C LYS A 127 -59.73 -6.67 7.87
N PRO A 128 -59.33 -6.42 9.14
CA PRO A 128 -58.54 -7.37 9.94
C PRO A 128 -59.30 -8.66 10.31
N LEU A 129 -60.63 -8.65 10.28
CA LEU A 129 -61.48 -9.81 10.58
C LEU A 129 -61.54 -10.79 9.40
N ILE A 130 -61.27 -10.31 8.17
CA ILE A 130 -61.23 -11.10 6.95
C ILE A 130 -59.77 -11.51 6.69
N LYS A 131 -59.34 -12.61 7.32
CA LYS A 131 -57.95 -13.11 7.29
C LYS A 131 -57.63 -14.16 6.22
N GLY A 132 -58.61 -14.60 5.42
CA GLY A 132 -58.44 -15.70 4.44
C GLY A 132 -57.22 -15.51 3.54
N ASN A 133 -57.21 -14.47 2.71
CA ASN A 133 -56.12 -14.21 1.76
C ASN A 133 -54.81 -13.74 2.43
N LYS A 134 -54.90 -13.12 3.62
CA LYS A 134 -53.70 -12.71 4.37
C LYS A 134 -52.92 -13.90 4.92
N LYS A 135 -53.58 -15.01 5.24
CA LYS A 135 -52.90 -16.23 5.66
C LYS A 135 -52.09 -16.83 4.50
N ASP A 136 -52.61 -16.78 3.28
CA ASP A 136 -51.89 -17.29 2.10
C ASP A 136 -50.67 -16.40 1.78
N GLU A 137 -50.82 -15.07 1.82
CA GLU A 137 -49.69 -14.13 1.68
C GLU A 137 -48.66 -14.27 2.81
N GLU A 138 -49.11 -14.44 4.07
CA GLU A 138 -48.23 -14.69 5.21
C GLU A 138 -47.52 -16.04 5.08
N MET A 139 -48.20 -17.08 4.58
CA MET A 139 -47.62 -18.40 4.30
C MET A 139 -46.62 -18.36 3.15
N GLU A 140 -46.87 -17.58 2.10
CA GLU A 140 -45.94 -17.41 0.98
C GLU A 140 -44.71 -16.60 1.39
N ALA A 141 -44.90 -15.54 2.20
CA ALA A 141 -43.81 -14.78 2.79
C ALA A 141 -42.98 -15.63 3.77
N LEU A 142 -43.63 -16.47 4.57
CA LEU A 142 -42.96 -17.43 5.45
C LEU A 142 -42.24 -18.51 4.64
N ALA A 143 -42.80 -19.00 3.55
CA ALA A 143 -42.16 -19.97 2.65
C ALA A 143 -40.92 -19.37 1.98
N LYS A 144 -40.99 -18.10 1.55
CA LYS A 144 -39.82 -17.40 1.00
C LYS A 144 -38.72 -17.22 2.05
N LYS A 145 -39.08 -16.78 3.26
CA LYS A 145 -38.13 -16.68 4.39
C LYS A 145 -37.55 -18.03 4.79
N LEU A 146 -38.37 -19.09 4.77
CA LEU A 146 -37.93 -20.45 5.05
C LEU A 146 -36.88 -20.87 4.03
N LYS A 147 -37.13 -20.63 2.73
CA LYS A 147 -36.19 -20.93 1.65
C LYS A 147 -34.88 -20.15 1.78
N GLU A 148 -34.93 -18.85 2.07
CA GLU A 148 -33.73 -18.03 2.31
C GLU A 148 -32.92 -18.55 3.51
N VAL A 149 -33.60 -18.95 4.60
CA VAL A 149 -32.96 -19.54 5.79
C VAL A 149 -32.41 -20.93 5.48
N GLU A 150 -33.09 -21.75 4.68
CA GLU A 150 -32.62 -23.07 4.25
C GLU A 150 -31.36 -22.95 3.38
N GLU A 151 -31.32 -22.03 2.43
CA GLU A 151 -30.14 -21.77 1.59
C GLU A 151 -28.95 -21.27 2.44
N SER A 152 -29.21 -20.35 3.38
CA SER A 152 -28.18 -19.89 4.33
C SER A 152 -27.71 -21.01 5.26
N HIS A 153 -28.63 -21.85 5.74
CA HIS A 153 -28.32 -22.98 6.62
C HIS A 153 -27.47 -24.02 5.88
N GLN A 154 -27.82 -24.35 4.62
CA GLN A 154 -27.03 -25.26 3.80
C GLN A 154 -25.63 -24.71 3.49
N ALA A 155 -25.49 -23.40 3.26
CA ALA A 155 -24.20 -22.76 3.07
C ALA A 155 -23.32 -22.86 4.33
N GLU A 156 -23.88 -22.55 5.49
CA GLU A 156 -23.18 -22.70 6.78
C GLU A 156 -22.90 -24.16 7.13
N GLU A 157 -23.79 -25.09 6.77
CA GLU A 157 -23.58 -26.53 6.98
C GLU A 157 -22.43 -27.05 6.11
N ARG A 158 -22.32 -26.59 4.85
CA ARG A 158 -21.16 -26.90 3.98
C ARG A 158 -19.87 -26.34 4.59
N ARG A 159 -19.87 -25.08 5.02
CA ARG A 159 -18.72 -24.45 5.66
C ARG A 159 -18.31 -25.17 6.96
N ARG A 160 -19.29 -25.60 7.76
CA ARG A 160 -19.07 -26.39 8.97
C ARG A 160 -18.45 -27.75 8.64
N LYS A 161 -18.93 -28.45 7.60
CA LYS A 161 -18.36 -29.73 7.13
C LYS A 161 -16.93 -29.56 6.62
N GLU A 162 -16.63 -28.47 5.90
CA GLU A 162 -15.27 -28.14 5.46
C GLU A 162 -14.33 -27.92 6.64
N LEU A 163 -14.77 -27.13 7.64
CA LEU A 163 -14.01 -26.89 8.87
C LEU A 163 -13.85 -28.16 9.71
N GLU A 164 -14.88 -29.01 9.83
CA GLU A 164 -14.80 -30.31 10.50
C GLU A 164 -13.79 -31.23 9.80
N ALA A 165 -13.78 -31.25 8.45
CA ALA A 165 -12.82 -32.02 7.67
C ALA A 165 -11.38 -31.49 7.82
N GLU A 166 -11.19 -30.17 7.85
CA GLU A 166 -9.89 -29.55 8.12
C GLU A 166 -9.39 -29.86 9.54
N ASN A 167 -10.27 -29.77 10.53
CA ASN A 167 -9.96 -30.07 11.92
C ASN A 167 -9.64 -31.56 12.11
N ALA A 168 -10.36 -32.46 11.42
CA ALA A 168 -10.04 -33.89 11.39
C ALA A 168 -8.67 -34.17 10.76
N ARG A 169 -8.28 -33.46 9.68
CA ARG A 169 -6.94 -33.55 9.10
C ARG A 169 -5.86 -33.08 10.06
N LEU A 170 -6.11 -31.98 10.79
CA LEU A 170 -5.19 -31.48 11.81
C LEU A 170 -5.04 -32.44 12.99
N GLN A 171 -6.15 -33.05 13.45
CA GLN A 171 -6.12 -34.09 14.49
C GLN A 171 -5.39 -35.35 14.03
N ALA A 172 -5.60 -35.80 12.79
CA ALA A 172 -4.88 -36.95 12.23
C ALA A 172 -3.36 -36.69 12.16
N ARG A 173 -2.96 -35.50 11.70
CA ARG A 173 -1.55 -35.09 11.68
C ARG A 173 -0.96 -34.94 13.10
N GLY A 174 -1.79 -34.52 14.07
CA GLY A 174 -1.44 -34.49 15.49
C GLY A 174 -1.22 -35.90 16.06
N ALA A 175 -2.11 -36.84 15.74
CA ALA A 175 -2.02 -38.24 16.17
C ALA A 175 -0.80 -38.95 15.55
N GLU A 176 -0.51 -38.73 14.27
CA GLU A 176 0.72 -39.22 13.62
C GLU A 176 1.97 -38.68 14.32
N LYS A 177 2.00 -37.38 14.63
CA LYS A 177 3.12 -36.76 15.36
C LYS A 177 3.28 -37.37 16.76
N GLN A 178 2.18 -37.68 17.43
CA GLN A 178 2.17 -38.27 18.77
C GLN A 178 2.60 -39.75 18.74
N ALA A 179 2.22 -40.49 17.70
CA ALA A 179 2.68 -41.85 17.47
C ALA A 179 4.18 -41.91 17.16
N VAL A 180 4.71 -40.97 16.37
CA VAL A 180 6.15 -40.84 16.11
C VAL A 180 6.92 -40.46 17.37
N LEU A 181 6.37 -39.58 18.22
CA LEU A 181 6.95 -39.27 19.53
C LEU A 181 7.00 -40.50 20.45
N LEU A 182 5.94 -41.31 20.47
CA LEU A 182 5.89 -42.54 21.25
C LEU A 182 6.90 -43.59 20.74
N GLN A 183 7.08 -43.71 19.42
CA GLN A 183 8.13 -44.56 18.83
C GLN A 183 9.53 -44.06 19.21
N LEU A 184 9.74 -42.75 19.20
CA LEU A 184 11.01 -42.14 19.63
C LEU A 184 11.29 -42.38 21.12
N GLU A 185 10.28 -42.35 22.00
CA GLU A 185 10.43 -42.72 23.41
C GLU A 185 10.75 -44.21 23.57
N GLN A 186 10.08 -45.10 22.84
CA GLN A 186 10.37 -46.54 22.85
C GLN A 186 11.78 -46.86 22.35
N GLU A 187 12.23 -46.22 21.27
CA GLU A 187 13.59 -46.34 20.75
C GLU A 187 14.61 -45.79 21.76
N ARG A 188 14.31 -44.69 22.46
CA ARG A 188 15.18 -44.11 23.49
C ARG A 188 15.33 -45.05 24.69
N ASP A 189 14.22 -45.65 25.15
CA ASP A 189 14.23 -46.60 26.26
C ASP A 189 14.94 -47.90 25.85
N GLY A 190 14.74 -48.37 24.63
CA GLY A 190 15.51 -49.50 24.05
C GLY A 190 17.01 -49.21 23.96
N ASN A 191 17.39 -47.98 23.60
CA ASN A 191 18.79 -47.57 23.58
C ASN A 191 19.41 -47.52 24.99
N ALA A 192 18.65 -47.06 25.99
CA ALA A 192 19.09 -47.08 27.39
C ALA A 192 19.30 -48.51 27.91
N GLU A 193 18.44 -49.47 27.53
CA GLU A 193 18.62 -50.89 27.86
C GLU A 193 19.87 -51.50 27.17
N ILE A 194 20.14 -51.08 25.93
CA ILE A 194 21.35 -51.49 25.19
C ILE A 194 22.61 -50.92 25.83
N GLU A 195 22.59 -49.65 26.26
CA GLU A 195 23.69 -49.02 26.99
C GLU A 195 23.94 -49.70 28.34
N GLU A 196 22.89 -50.05 29.10
CA GLU A 196 23.03 -50.77 30.37
C GLU A 196 23.59 -52.19 30.15
N ARG A 197 23.15 -52.89 29.10
CA ARG A 197 23.73 -54.19 28.70
C ARG A 197 25.19 -54.07 28.28
N SER A 198 25.53 -53.05 27.51
CA SER A 198 26.91 -52.77 27.09
C SER A 198 27.81 -52.49 28.29
N ALA A 199 27.35 -51.69 29.25
CA ALA A 199 28.07 -51.41 30.50
C ALA A 199 28.27 -52.67 31.35
N LYS A 200 27.25 -53.55 31.46
CA LYS A 200 27.38 -54.84 32.15
C LYS A 200 28.36 -55.79 31.46
N LEU A 201 28.34 -55.84 30.13
CA LEU A 201 29.29 -56.66 29.35
C LEU A 201 30.72 -56.13 29.47
N LEU A 202 30.92 -54.81 29.52
CA LEU A 202 32.22 -54.19 29.77
C LEU A 202 32.74 -54.49 31.18
N ALA A 203 31.87 -54.48 32.20
CA ALA A 203 32.23 -54.87 33.56
C ALA A 203 32.60 -56.36 33.65
N GLN A 204 31.83 -57.24 33.01
CA GLN A 204 32.14 -58.68 32.95
C GLN A 204 33.45 -58.95 32.20
N LYS A 205 33.72 -58.20 31.12
CA LYS A 205 34.99 -58.29 30.40
C LYS A 205 36.17 -57.91 31.30
N ALA A 206 36.06 -56.84 32.08
CA ALA A 206 37.11 -56.41 33.00
C ALA A 206 37.36 -57.45 34.12
N ASP A 207 36.32 -58.10 34.65
CA ASP A 207 36.45 -59.17 35.64
C ASP A 207 37.13 -60.42 35.06
N ILE A 208 36.81 -60.79 33.81
CA ILE A 208 37.45 -61.91 33.11
C ILE A 208 38.91 -61.60 32.77
N GLU A 209 39.23 -60.36 32.37
CA GLU A 209 40.61 -59.92 32.15
C GLU A 209 41.44 -59.98 33.44
N LYS A 210 40.85 -59.62 34.59
CA LYS A 210 41.49 -59.76 35.90
C LYS A 210 41.71 -61.22 36.30
N GLN A 211 40.73 -62.10 36.07
CA GLN A 211 40.89 -63.54 36.32
C GLN A 211 41.95 -64.19 35.41
N ASN A 212 42.08 -63.74 34.17
CA ASN A 212 43.13 -64.22 33.27
C ASN A 212 44.54 -63.74 33.69
N ALA A 213 44.65 -62.54 34.27
CA ALA A 213 45.91 -62.08 34.85
C ALA A 213 46.32 -62.95 36.06
N ASP A 214 45.37 -63.22 36.97
CA ASP A 214 45.61 -64.06 38.14
C ASP A 214 45.95 -65.53 37.78
N LEU A 215 45.38 -66.06 36.68
CA LEU A 215 45.68 -67.40 36.17
C LEU A 215 47.03 -67.49 35.47
N ASN A 216 47.47 -66.45 34.77
CA ASN A 216 48.80 -66.40 34.15
C ASN A 216 49.92 -66.38 35.21
N ASP A 217 49.72 -65.68 36.32
CA ASP A 217 50.67 -65.67 37.44
C ASP A 217 50.76 -67.06 38.12
N GLN A 218 49.65 -67.80 38.20
CA GLN A 218 49.64 -69.18 38.72
C GLN A 218 50.28 -70.20 37.78
N LEU A 219 50.21 -69.97 36.46
CA LEU A 219 50.83 -70.84 35.46
C LEU A 219 52.36 -70.70 35.47
N ALA A 220 52.87 -69.47 35.63
CA ALA A 220 54.29 -69.19 35.79
C ALA A 220 54.90 -69.90 37.03
N ASP A 221 54.17 -69.91 38.15
CA ASP A 221 54.58 -70.61 39.38
C ASP A 221 54.55 -72.16 39.29
N GLN A 222 53.82 -72.73 38.33
CA GLN A 222 53.74 -74.18 38.10
C GLN A 222 54.77 -74.69 37.07
N GLU A 223 55.14 -73.86 36.09
CA GLU A 223 56.18 -74.18 35.11
C GLU A 223 57.57 -74.30 35.79
N ASP A 224 57.84 -73.50 36.82
CA ASP A 224 59.05 -73.60 37.64
C ASP A 224 59.09 -74.88 38.51
N ARG A 225 57.94 -75.44 38.89
CA ARG A 225 57.85 -76.70 39.65
C ARG A 225 57.97 -77.95 38.78
N ASN A 226 57.46 -77.93 37.55
CA ASN A 226 57.52 -79.07 36.64
C ASN A 226 58.91 -79.28 35.99
N ALA A 227 59.73 -78.22 35.90
CA ALA A 227 61.13 -78.35 35.48
C ALA A 227 62.00 -79.18 36.44
N ALA A 228 61.63 -79.28 37.73
CA ALA A 228 62.36 -80.05 38.74
C ALA A 228 62.01 -81.56 38.78
N LEU A 229 60.80 -81.95 38.35
CA LEU A 229 60.30 -83.34 38.44
C LEU A 229 60.57 -84.19 37.18
N ALA A 230 60.93 -83.55 36.06
CA ALA A 230 61.21 -84.23 34.79
C ALA A 230 62.54 -85.00 34.74
N LYS A 231 63.39 -84.92 35.79
CA LYS A 231 64.73 -85.55 35.82
C LYS A 231 64.78 -86.92 36.54
N ALA A 232 63.69 -87.42 37.12
CA ALA A 232 63.70 -88.61 37.99
C ALA A 232 62.89 -89.84 37.50
N LYS A 233 62.15 -89.79 36.39
CA LYS A 233 61.26 -90.89 35.93
C LYS A 233 61.63 -91.49 34.57
N LYS A 234 62.92 -91.72 34.30
CA LYS A 234 63.38 -92.28 33.01
C LYS A 234 64.27 -93.53 33.11
N LYS A 235 64.18 -94.31 34.19
CA LYS A 235 65.05 -95.50 34.35
C LYS A 235 64.39 -96.85 34.67
N ASP A 236 63.10 -96.91 35.01
CA ASP A 236 62.49 -98.19 35.46
C ASP A 236 61.41 -98.82 34.55
N GLU A 237 61.04 -98.21 33.41
CA GLU A 237 59.98 -98.75 32.54
C GLU A 237 60.46 -99.60 31.34
N ILE A 238 61.78 -99.75 31.16
CA ILE A 238 62.34 -100.49 30.01
C ILE A 238 62.35 -102.01 30.25
N ALA A 239 62.15 -102.50 31.47
CA ALA A 239 62.22 -103.93 31.78
C ALA A 239 60.88 -104.69 31.68
N SER A 240 59.73 -104.01 31.55
CA SER A 240 58.41 -104.68 31.49
C SER A 240 57.79 -104.74 30.08
N GLN A 241 58.47 -104.19 29.06
CA GLN A 241 57.91 -104.10 27.72
C GLN A 241 58.20 -105.32 26.81
N ASP A 242 59.13 -106.20 27.19
CA ASP A 242 59.52 -107.33 26.33
C ASP A 242 58.62 -108.58 26.45
N GLU A 243 57.83 -108.73 27.52
CA GLU A 243 56.88 -109.86 27.66
C GLU A 243 55.49 -109.60 27.03
N ILE A 244 55.14 -108.34 26.76
CA ILE A 244 53.86 -107.96 26.13
C ILE A 244 53.94 -108.09 24.60
N ILE A 245 55.13 -107.94 24.02
CA ILE A 245 55.37 -107.95 22.55
C ILE A 245 55.05 -109.33 21.90
N SER A 246 55.09 -110.43 22.65
CA SER A 246 54.73 -111.76 22.14
C SER A 246 53.20 -111.97 22.02
N LYS A 247 52.39 -111.29 22.85
CA LYS A 247 50.92 -111.36 22.81
C LYS A 247 50.31 -110.43 21.76
N ILE A 248 50.92 -109.27 21.51
CA ILE A 248 50.46 -108.29 20.49
C ILE A 248 50.64 -108.82 19.05
N ASN A 249 51.63 -109.67 18.78
CA ASN A 249 51.86 -110.21 17.43
C ASN A 249 50.80 -111.20 16.93
N LYS A 250 49.96 -111.78 17.82
CA LYS A 250 48.81 -112.60 17.42
C LYS A 250 47.52 -111.78 17.23
N GLU A 251 47.35 -110.71 18.03
CA GLU A 251 46.24 -109.75 17.87
C GLU A 251 46.39 -108.91 16.59
N LYS A 252 47.63 -108.56 16.21
CA LYS A 252 47.94 -107.75 15.02
C LYS A 252 47.48 -108.40 13.70
N LYS A 253 47.59 -109.73 13.56
CA LYS A 253 47.13 -110.45 12.35
C LYS A 253 45.61 -110.53 12.22
N TYR A 254 44.87 -110.52 13.33
CA TYR A 254 43.40 -110.46 13.32
C TYR A 254 42.91 -109.02 13.03
N GLN A 255 43.61 -108.01 13.55
CA GLN A 255 43.31 -106.61 13.30
C GLN A 255 43.65 -106.13 11.88
N GLU A 256 44.68 -106.70 11.22
CA GLU A 256 45.02 -106.40 9.82
C GLU A 256 43.94 -106.86 8.82
N GLU A 257 43.19 -107.92 9.13
CA GLU A 257 42.12 -108.44 8.27
C GLU A 257 40.77 -107.72 8.49
N VAL A 258 40.53 -107.22 9.70
CA VAL A 258 39.41 -106.32 10.04
C VAL A 258 39.63 -104.90 9.48
N ASN A 259 40.86 -104.38 9.53
CA ASN A 259 41.20 -103.07 8.98
C ASN A 259 41.12 -103.03 7.44
N ARG A 260 41.44 -104.12 6.73
CA ARG A 260 41.27 -104.19 5.27
C ARG A 260 39.79 -104.07 4.85
N LYS A 261 38.88 -104.64 5.65
CA LYS A 261 37.42 -104.58 5.41
C LYS A 261 36.83 -103.20 5.76
N LEU A 262 37.30 -102.59 6.85
CA LEU A 262 36.94 -101.21 7.23
C LEU A 262 37.49 -100.16 6.25
N LEU A 263 38.65 -100.37 5.63
CA LEU A 263 39.18 -99.48 4.59
C LEU A 263 38.37 -99.54 3.28
N GLU A 264 37.91 -100.72 2.87
CA GLU A 264 37.01 -100.86 1.71
C GLU A 264 35.63 -100.23 1.95
N ASP A 265 35.07 -100.38 3.17
CA ASP A 265 33.81 -99.74 3.54
C ASP A 265 33.94 -98.21 3.73
N MET A 266 35.09 -97.73 4.23
CA MET A 266 35.35 -96.29 4.40
C MET A 266 35.57 -95.61 3.04
N GLN A 267 36.30 -96.23 2.11
CA GLN A 267 36.46 -95.73 0.74
C GLN A 267 35.11 -95.66 -0.02
N ALA A 268 34.22 -96.65 0.18
CA ALA A 268 32.87 -96.63 -0.39
C ALA A 268 31.94 -95.57 0.23
N GLN A 269 32.16 -95.18 1.50
CA GLN A 269 31.46 -94.06 2.13
C GLN A 269 32.07 -92.71 1.75
N GLU A 270 33.37 -92.62 1.52
CA GLU A 270 34.07 -91.42 1.04
C GLU A 270 33.66 -91.07 -0.41
N ASP A 271 33.51 -92.07 -1.28
CA ASP A 271 33.00 -91.87 -2.64
C ASP A 271 31.52 -91.44 -2.65
N LYS A 272 30.70 -91.94 -1.71
CA LYS A 272 29.33 -91.45 -1.49
C LYS A 272 29.28 -90.04 -0.92
N LEU A 273 30.17 -89.70 0.00
CA LEU A 273 30.29 -88.35 0.58
C LEU A 273 30.78 -87.35 -0.47
N ASN A 274 31.72 -87.73 -1.33
CA ASN A 274 32.22 -86.91 -2.43
C ASN A 274 31.18 -86.75 -3.56
N HIS A 275 30.36 -87.77 -3.83
CA HIS A 275 29.21 -87.66 -4.72
C HIS A 275 28.11 -86.74 -4.14
N MET A 276 27.80 -86.88 -2.84
CA MET A 276 26.87 -86.01 -2.11
C MET A 276 27.37 -84.57 -2.03
N ASN A 277 28.67 -84.32 -1.81
CA ASN A 277 29.24 -82.98 -1.80
C ASN A 277 29.26 -82.33 -3.19
N LYS A 278 29.46 -83.10 -4.27
CA LYS A 278 29.32 -82.61 -5.65
C LYS A 278 27.87 -82.30 -6.03
N ILE A 279 26.91 -83.09 -5.54
CA ILE A 279 25.47 -82.82 -5.72
C ILE A 279 25.04 -81.63 -4.87
N LYS A 280 25.53 -81.52 -3.63
CA LYS A 280 25.28 -80.38 -2.74
C LYS A 280 25.83 -79.08 -3.31
N ALA A 281 27.07 -79.06 -3.80
CA ALA A 281 27.65 -77.88 -4.45
C ALA A 281 26.93 -77.51 -5.76
N LYS A 282 26.41 -78.49 -6.52
CA LYS A 282 25.56 -78.21 -7.68
C LYS A 282 24.18 -77.70 -7.28
N LEU A 283 23.60 -78.22 -6.21
CA LEU A 283 22.30 -77.78 -5.69
C LEU A 283 22.40 -76.38 -5.06
N GLU A 284 23.47 -76.07 -4.33
CA GLU A 284 23.77 -74.74 -3.79
C GLU A 284 24.02 -73.74 -4.93
N SER A 285 24.80 -74.11 -5.95
CA SER A 285 24.97 -73.26 -7.14
C SER A 285 23.67 -73.04 -7.93
N THR A 286 22.79 -74.05 -8.05
CA THR A 286 21.47 -73.86 -8.68
C THR A 286 20.50 -73.12 -7.77
N LEU A 287 20.66 -73.21 -6.45
CA LEU A 287 19.85 -72.47 -5.49
C LEU A 287 20.25 -71.00 -5.52
N ASP A 288 21.54 -70.68 -5.52
CA ASP A 288 22.07 -69.33 -5.67
C ASP A 288 21.64 -68.72 -7.02
N GLU A 289 21.70 -69.49 -8.13
CA GLU A 289 21.20 -69.02 -9.44
C GLU A 289 19.67 -68.82 -9.46
N ILE A 290 18.90 -69.65 -8.74
CA ILE A 290 17.44 -69.50 -8.60
C ILE A 290 17.09 -68.34 -7.67
N GLU A 291 17.86 -68.10 -6.61
CA GLU A 291 17.70 -66.99 -5.69
C GLU A 291 18.08 -65.66 -6.37
N ASP A 292 19.16 -65.63 -7.17
CA ASP A 292 19.53 -64.48 -7.99
C ASP A 292 18.49 -64.19 -9.08
N THR A 293 17.93 -65.23 -9.72
CA THR A 293 16.85 -65.05 -10.69
C THR A 293 15.54 -64.64 -10.02
N LEU A 294 15.24 -65.14 -8.81
CA LEU A 294 14.08 -64.73 -8.01
C LEU A 294 14.21 -63.30 -7.49
N GLU A 295 15.40 -62.86 -7.08
CA GLU A 295 15.66 -61.47 -6.68
C GLU A 295 15.60 -60.52 -7.87
N ARG A 296 16.17 -60.90 -9.02
CA ARG A 296 16.03 -60.14 -10.28
C ARG A 296 14.57 -60.10 -10.74
N GLU A 297 13.82 -61.18 -10.61
CA GLU A 297 12.40 -61.21 -10.97
C GLU A 297 11.55 -60.41 -9.97
N LYS A 298 11.87 -60.42 -8.66
CA LYS A 298 11.22 -59.55 -7.65
C LYS A 298 11.50 -58.07 -7.92
N ARG A 299 12.73 -57.69 -8.29
CA ARG A 299 13.07 -56.31 -8.68
C ARG A 299 12.37 -55.91 -9.98
N ASN A 300 12.45 -56.76 -11.01
CA ASN A 300 11.74 -56.52 -12.27
C ASN A 300 10.22 -56.46 -12.08
N ARG A 301 9.64 -57.26 -11.19
CA ARG A 301 8.22 -57.21 -10.84
C ARG A 301 7.87 -55.95 -10.06
N GLN A 302 8.71 -55.50 -9.13
CA GLN A 302 8.50 -54.22 -8.44
C GLN A 302 8.63 -53.03 -9.40
N ASP A 303 9.56 -53.07 -10.35
CA ASP A 303 9.72 -52.03 -11.37
C ASP A 303 8.59 -52.05 -12.40
N VAL A 304 8.10 -53.23 -12.78
CA VAL A 304 6.89 -53.40 -13.61
C VAL A 304 5.63 -52.98 -12.84
N GLU A 305 5.50 -53.26 -11.54
CA GLU A 305 4.38 -52.77 -10.72
C GLU A 305 4.45 -51.25 -10.51
N LYS A 306 5.65 -50.66 -10.39
CA LYS A 306 5.84 -49.19 -10.36
C LYS A 306 5.51 -48.55 -11.71
N GLN A 307 5.97 -49.12 -12.81
CA GLN A 307 5.62 -48.66 -14.16
C GLN A 307 4.12 -48.85 -14.44
N LYS A 308 3.52 -49.95 -13.99
CA LYS A 308 2.08 -50.19 -14.08
C LYS A 308 1.28 -49.18 -13.27
N ARG A 309 1.67 -48.85 -12.02
CA ARG A 309 1.02 -47.79 -11.23
C ARG A 309 1.20 -46.40 -11.84
N LYS A 310 2.36 -46.13 -12.44
CA LYS A 310 2.58 -44.89 -13.21
C LYS A 310 1.69 -44.82 -14.44
N LEU A 311 1.64 -45.89 -15.24
CA LEU A 311 0.82 -45.97 -16.45
C LEU A 311 -0.68 -46.00 -16.11
N GLU A 312 -1.11 -46.62 -15.01
CA GLU A 312 -2.49 -46.58 -14.52
C GLU A 312 -2.85 -45.18 -14.00
N GLY A 313 -1.91 -44.47 -13.36
CA GLY A 313 -2.05 -43.07 -12.99
C GLY A 313 -2.13 -42.13 -14.19
N GLU A 314 -1.23 -42.29 -15.16
CA GLU A 314 -1.22 -41.55 -16.43
C GLU A 314 -2.46 -41.85 -17.27
N LEU A 315 -2.92 -43.10 -17.30
CA LEU A 315 -4.16 -43.52 -17.95
C LEU A 315 -5.38 -42.92 -17.26
N LYS A 316 -5.40 -42.87 -15.92
CA LYS A 316 -6.49 -42.26 -15.16
C LYS A 316 -6.53 -40.76 -15.35
N ILE A 317 -5.38 -40.08 -15.35
CA ILE A 317 -5.28 -38.66 -15.67
C ILE A 317 -5.71 -38.40 -17.12
N ALA A 318 -5.29 -39.24 -18.07
CA ALA A 318 -5.72 -39.13 -19.46
C ALA A 318 -7.23 -39.37 -19.62
N GLN A 319 -7.82 -40.31 -18.88
CA GLN A 319 -9.26 -40.55 -18.85
C GLN A 319 -10.02 -39.38 -18.23
N GLU A 320 -9.56 -38.85 -17.09
CA GLU A 320 -10.14 -37.65 -16.46
C GLU A 320 -10.02 -36.43 -17.38
N THR A 321 -8.89 -36.28 -18.09
CA THR A 321 -8.67 -35.21 -19.08
C THR A 321 -9.57 -35.38 -20.31
N ILE A 322 -9.78 -36.62 -20.79
CA ILE A 322 -10.70 -36.89 -21.91
C ILE A 322 -12.15 -36.65 -21.48
N GLU A 323 -12.55 -37.06 -20.27
CA GLU A 323 -13.88 -36.78 -19.73
C GLU A 323 -14.10 -35.28 -19.52
N GLU A 324 -13.09 -34.55 -19.06
CA GLU A 324 -13.13 -33.10 -18.90
C GLU A 324 -13.21 -32.40 -20.27
N ILE A 325 -12.41 -32.80 -21.26
CA ILE A 325 -12.49 -32.28 -22.63
C ILE A 325 -13.85 -32.63 -23.26
N THR A 326 -14.41 -33.81 -22.96
CA THR A 326 -15.74 -34.22 -23.47
C THR A 326 -16.86 -33.40 -22.83
N ARG A 327 -16.76 -33.08 -21.53
CA ARG A 327 -17.67 -32.15 -20.85
C ARG A 327 -17.52 -30.74 -21.39
N GLN A 328 -16.29 -30.24 -21.54
CA GLN A 328 -16.03 -28.92 -22.11
C GLN A 328 -16.55 -28.82 -23.54
N LYS A 329 -16.38 -29.86 -24.37
CA LYS A 329 -16.95 -29.93 -25.72
C LYS A 329 -18.48 -29.91 -25.67
N HIS A 330 -19.10 -30.67 -24.78
CA HIS A 330 -20.55 -30.69 -24.63
C HIS A 330 -21.11 -29.34 -24.13
N ASP A 331 -20.41 -28.70 -23.20
CA ASP A 331 -20.75 -27.37 -22.71
C ASP A 331 -20.57 -26.31 -23.81
N GLN A 332 -19.50 -26.41 -24.62
CA GLN A 332 -19.29 -25.55 -25.79
C GLN A 332 -20.36 -25.76 -26.86
N GLU A 333 -20.76 -27.00 -27.16
CA GLU A 333 -21.86 -27.31 -28.08
C GLU A 333 -23.21 -26.78 -27.57
N ASN A 334 -23.45 -26.85 -26.25
CA ASN A 334 -24.64 -26.29 -25.63
C ASN A 334 -24.63 -24.75 -25.61
N ILE A 335 -23.46 -24.14 -25.43
CA ILE A 335 -23.27 -22.69 -25.56
C ILE A 335 -23.50 -22.25 -27.00
N ILE A 336 -22.97 -22.98 -27.98
CA ILE A 336 -23.18 -22.68 -29.41
C ILE A 336 -24.68 -22.80 -29.75
N LYS A 337 -25.38 -23.86 -29.31
CA LYS A 337 -26.84 -23.97 -29.51
C LYS A 337 -27.63 -22.85 -28.84
N LYS A 338 -27.22 -22.42 -27.64
CA LYS A 338 -27.81 -21.25 -26.98
C LYS A 338 -27.51 -19.97 -27.74
N LYS A 339 -26.31 -19.82 -28.29
CA LYS A 339 -25.91 -18.67 -29.10
C LYS A 339 -26.62 -18.64 -30.46
N ASP A 340 -26.84 -19.78 -31.10
CA ASP A 340 -27.61 -19.88 -32.34
C ASP A 340 -29.08 -19.52 -32.12
N THR A 341 -29.68 -19.97 -31.01
CA THR A 341 -31.05 -19.58 -30.63
C THR A 341 -31.14 -18.11 -30.22
N GLU A 342 -30.12 -17.56 -29.56
CA GLU A 342 -29.98 -16.12 -29.28
C GLU A 342 -29.82 -15.31 -30.57
N ILE A 343 -29.02 -15.76 -31.53
CA ILE A 343 -28.84 -15.10 -32.83
C ILE A 343 -30.15 -15.14 -33.61
N HIS A 344 -30.90 -16.23 -33.57
CA HIS A 344 -32.19 -16.35 -34.23
C HIS A 344 -33.23 -15.39 -33.61
N THR A 345 -33.28 -15.30 -32.28
CA THR A 345 -34.14 -14.33 -31.58
C THR A 345 -33.69 -12.88 -31.75
N LEU A 346 -32.39 -12.61 -31.84
CA LEU A 346 -31.85 -11.29 -32.14
C LEU A 346 -32.10 -10.89 -33.59
N THR A 347 -32.08 -11.83 -34.54
CA THR A 347 -32.44 -11.58 -35.93
C THR A 347 -33.93 -11.27 -36.06
N SER A 348 -34.80 -12.03 -35.39
CA SER A 348 -36.23 -11.73 -35.32
C SER A 348 -36.51 -10.38 -34.64
N ARG A 349 -35.80 -10.06 -33.55
CA ARG A 349 -35.88 -8.73 -32.92
C ARG A 349 -35.36 -7.62 -33.82
N LEU A 350 -34.34 -7.87 -34.63
CA LEU A 350 -33.81 -6.90 -35.57
C LEU A 350 -34.82 -6.63 -36.70
N GLU A 351 -35.51 -7.64 -37.18
CA GLU A 351 -36.61 -7.50 -38.15
C GLU A 351 -37.80 -6.74 -37.54
N ASP A 352 -38.16 -7.05 -36.29
CA ASP A 352 -39.20 -6.32 -35.54
C ASP A 352 -38.78 -4.86 -35.29
N GLU A 353 -37.54 -4.61 -34.87
CA GLU A 353 -36.98 -3.27 -34.67
C GLU A 353 -36.86 -2.49 -35.99
N GLN A 354 -36.53 -3.13 -37.11
CA GLN A 354 -36.54 -2.49 -38.42
C GLN A 354 -37.96 -2.11 -38.86
N SER A 355 -38.96 -2.95 -38.56
CA SER A 355 -40.37 -2.63 -38.79
C SER A 355 -40.85 -1.48 -37.89
N LEU A 356 -40.37 -1.44 -36.64
CA LEU A 356 -40.66 -0.41 -35.67
C LEU A 356 -39.98 0.90 -36.05
N VAL A 357 -38.73 0.87 -36.52
CA VAL A 357 -38.01 2.05 -37.04
C VAL A 357 -38.72 2.61 -38.27
N ALA A 358 -39.26 1.77 -39.17
CA ALA A 358 -40.06 2.24 -40.29
C ALA A 358 -41.39 2.88 -39.86
N LYS A 359 -42.04 2.37 -38.81
CA LYS A 359 -43.22 2.99 -38.17
C LYS A 359 -42.88 4.29 -37.46
N LEU A 360 -41.79 4.31 -36.69
CA LEU A 360 -41.31 5.47 -35.95
C LEU A 360 -40.82 6.56 -36.90
N GLN A 361 -40.24 6.25 -38.06
CA GLN A 361 -39.89 7.25 -39.07
C GLN A 361 -41.13 7.91 -39.70
N ARG A 362 -42.24 7.16 -39.86
CA ARG A 362 -43.53 7.75 -40.28
C ARG A 362 -44.13 8.60 -39.17
N GLN A 363 -44.13 8.13 -37.93
CA GLN A 363 -44.57 8.90 -36.76
C GLN A 363 -43.70 10.12 -36.50
N ILE A 364 -42.39 10.07 -36.73
CA ILE A 364 -41.51 11.23 -36.61
C ILE A 364 -41.86 12.26 -37.68
N LYS A 365 -42.19 11.86 -38.91
CA LYS A 365 -42.68 12.79 -39.95
C LYS A 365 -44.03 13.41 -39.59
N GLU A 366 -44.97 12.63 -39.08
CA GLU A 366 -46.26 13.13 -38.60
C GLU A 366 -46.11 14.03 -37.37
N LEU A 367 -45.23 13.68 -36.44
CA LEU A 367 -44.91 14.49 -35.25
C LEU A 367 -44.10 15.74 -35.61
N GLN A 368 -43.26 15.71 -36.65
CA GLN A 368 -42.58 16.91 -37.15
C GLN A 368 -43.57 17.89 -37.79
N SER A 369 -44.56 17.39 -38.56
CA SER A 369 -45.69 18.19 -39.05
C SER A 369 -46.51 18.75 -37.88
N ARG A 370 -46.77 17.93 -36.86
CA ARG A 370 -47.54 18.33 -35.68
C ARG A 370 -46.77 19.29 -34.77
N ILE A 371 -45.45 19.17 -34.68
CA ILE A 371 -44.59 20.12 -33.96
C ILE A 371 -44.56 21.44 -34.70
N GLN A 372 -44.50 21.47 -36.04
CA GLN A 372 -44.65 22.71 -36.81
C GLN A 372 -46.01 23.37 -36.57
N GLU A 373 -47.11 22.61 -36.60
CA GLU A 373 -48.45 23.12 -36.27
C GLU A 373 -48.55 23.63 -34.83
N LEU A 374 -48.01 22.89 -33.85
CA LEU A 374 -48.01 23.28 -32.44
C LEU A 374 -47.05 24.44 -32.14
N GLU A 375 -45.96 24.58 -32.89
CA GLU A 375 -45.07 25.73 -32.82
C GLU A 375 -45.78 26.97 -33.39
N GLU A 376 -46.50 26.85 -34.52
CA GLU A 376 -47.34 27.92 -35.07
C GLU A 376 -48.49 28.30 -34.11
N GLU A 377 -49.14 27.32 -33.47
CA GLU A 377 -50.18 27.56 -32.45
C GLU A 377 -49.61 28.16 -31.16
N LEU A 378 -48.42 27.75 -30.72
CA LEU A 378 -47.75 28.31 -29.54
C LEU A 378 -47.23 29.73 -29.80
N GLU A 379 -46.76 30.04 -31.01
CA GLU A 379 -46.40 31.40 -31.45
C GLU A 379 -47.67 32.27 -31.48
N ALA A 380 -48.78 31.75 -32.00
CA ALA A 380 -50.08 32.42 -32.02
C ALA A 380 -50.64 32.65 -30.60
N GLU A 381 -50.49 31.69 -29.68
CA GLU A 381 -50.94 31.81 -28.29
C GLU A 381 -50.02 32.73 -27.47
N ARG A 382 -48.71 32.78 -27.76
CA ARG A 382 -47.80 33.79 -27.20
C ARG A 382 -48.13 35.20 -27.69
N GLN A 383 -48.46 35.37 -28.98
CA GLN A 383 -48.95 36.64 -29.51
C GLN A 383 -50.32 37.04 -28.92
N ALA A 384 -51.23 36.08 -28.72
CA ALA A 384 -52.54 36.33 -28.09
C ALA A 384 -52.40 36.69 -26.60
N ARG A 385 -51.48 36.04 -25.87
CA ARG A 385 -51.20 36.35 -24.46
C ARG A 385 -50.54 37.72 -24.29
N SER A 386 -49.61 38.09 -25.18
CA SER A 386 -49.01 39.43 -25.23
C SER A 386 -50.06 40.51 -25.55
N LYS A 387 -51.02 40.23 -26.45
CA LYS A 387 -52.16 41.12 -26.73
C LYS A 387 -53.12 41.24 -25.55
N ALA A 388 -53.42 40.14 -24.85
CA ALA A 388 -54.25 40.16 -23.65
C ALA A 388 -53.58 40.91 -22.48
N GLU A 389 -52.26 40.84 -22.35
CA GLU A 389 -51.51 41.59 -21.34
C GLU A 389 -51.43 43.10 -21.66
N LYS A 390 -51.33 43.47 -22.94
CA LYS A 390 -51.42 44.87 -23.39
C LYS A 390 -52.82 45.45 -23.19
N ALA A 391 -53.88 44.72 -23.55
CA ALA A 391 -55.27 45.11 -23.29
C ALA A 391 -55.58 45.21 -21.78
N ARG A 392 -54.95 44.36 -20.94
CA ARG A 392 -55.08 44.46 -19.48
C ARG A 392 -54.39 45.71 -18.91
N CYS A 393 -53.24 46.12 -19.46
CA CYS A 393 -52.58 47.38 -19.11
C CYS A 393 -53.38 48.61 -19.59
N GLU A 394 -53.95 48.57 -20.79
CA GLU A 394 -54.81 49.65 -21.30
C GLU A 394 -56.10 49.79 -20.46
N MET A 395 -56.75 48.67 -20.10
CA MET A 395 -57.90 48.66 -19.17
C MET A 395 -57.52 49.11 -17.75
N GLN A 396 -56.28 48.91 -17.31
CA GLN A 396 -55.79 49.38 -16.02
C GLN A 396 -55.48 50.88 -16.03
N MET A 397 -54.99 51.43 -17.15
CA MET A 397 -54.83 52.87 -17.36
C MET A 397 -56.18 53.58 -17.53
N GLU A 398 -57.15 52.97 -18.20
CA GLU A 398 -58.53 53.49 -18.27
C GLU A 398 -59.23 53.45 -16.89
N LEU A 399 -58.90 52.48 -16.04
CA LEU A 399 -59.34 52.44 -14.63
C LEU A 399 -58.69 53.53 -13.78
N GLU A 400 -57.43 53.88 -14.04
CA GLU A 400 -56.74 55.01 -13.37
C GLU A 400 -57.28 56.36 -13.86
N GLU A 401 -57.56 56.55 -15.16
CA GLU A 401 -58.24 57.76 -15.69
C GLU A 401 -59.70 57.88 -15.23
N LEU A 402 -60.42 56.77 -15.05
CA LEU A 402 -61.75 56.76 -14.42
C LEU A 402 -61.67 57.01 -12.91
N GLY A 403 -60.58 56.63 -12.25
CA GLY A 403 -60.27 56.95 -10.86
C GLY A 403 -60.04 58.45 -10.65
N ASP A 404 -59.26 59.08 -11.52
CA ASP A 404 -59.01 60.53 -11.46
C ASP A 404 -60.28 61.35 -11.78
N ARG A 405 -61.16 60.87 -12.68
CA ARG A 405 -62.49 61.47 -12.91
C ARG A 405 -63.47 61.21 -11.75
N LEU A 406 -63.30 60.14 -10.99
CA LEU A 406 -64.09 59.85 -9.79
C LEU A 406 -63.68 60.75 -8.61
N ASP A 407 -62.40 61.07 -8.49
CA ASP A 407 -61.87 61.99 -7.48
C ASP A 407 -62.29 63.45 -7.76
N GLU A 408 -62.36 63.87 -9.02
CA GLU A 408 -62.95 65.18 -9.40
C GLU A 408 -64.47 65.24 -9.19
N ALA A 409 -65.20 64.12 -9.32
CA ALA A 409 -66.63 64.01 -8.98
C ALA A 409 -66.90 63.87 -7.47
N GLY A 410 -65.89 63.43 -6.69
CA GLY A 410 -65.95 63.33 -5.23
C GLY A 410 -66.07 64.69 -4.52
N GLY A 411 -65.48 65.74 -5.10
CA GLY A 411 -65.57 67.11 -4.60
C GLY A 411 -66.98 67.72 -4.67
N ALA A 412 -67.81 67.31 -5.63
CA ALA A 412 -69.19 67.76 -5.75
C ALA A 412 -70.16 66.97 -4.83
N THR A 413 -69.76 65.78 -4.37
CA THR A 413 -70.57 64.90 -3.51
C THR A 413 -70.36 65.18 -2.01
N GLN A 414 -69.24 65.83 -1.65
CA GLN A 414 -68.92 66.20 -0.27
C GLN A 414 -69.79 67.36 0.27
N ALA A 415 -70.37 68.19 -0.61
CA ALA A 415 -71.37 69.21 -0.25
C ALA A 415 -72.79 68.65 -0.04
N GLN A 416 -73.10 67.44 -0.55
CA GLN A 416 -74.40 66.77 -0.37
C GLN A 416 -74.42 65.87 0.88
N MET A 417 -73.26 65.35 1.32
CA MET A 417 -73.13 64.52 2.53
C MET A 417 -73.35 65.29 3.85
N GLU A 418 -73.09 66.60 3.91
CA GLU A 418 -73.39 67.40 5.11
C GLU A 418 -74.90 67.65 5.30
N LEU A 419 -75.70 67.58 4.24
CA LEU A 419 -77.16 67.72 4.27
C LEU A 419 -77.87 66.41 4.68
N ASN A 420 -77.26 65.25 4.40
CA ASN A 420 -77.79 63.94 4.82
C ASN A 420 -77.46 63.58 6.29
N LYS A 421 -76.35 64.09 6.86
CA LYS A 421 -76.05 63.92 8.30
C LYS A 421 -77.09 64.56 9.24
N LYS A 422 -77.83 65.57 8.78
CA LYS A 422 -78.97 66.15 9.53
C LYS A 422 -80.26 65.31 9.43
N ARG A 423 -80.43 64.49 8.39
CA ARG A 423 -81.57 63.56 8.23
C ARG A 423 -81.37 62.24 8.97
N GLU A 424 -80.14 61.77 9.14
CA GLU A 424 -79.85 60.54 9.92
C GLU A 424 -80.01 60.75 11.44
N ALA A 425 -79.82 61.98 11.94
CA ALA A 425 -80.03 62.31 13.35
C ALA A 425 -81.52 62.28 13.78
N GLU A 426 -82.46 62.50 12.86
CA GLU A 426 -83.92 62.39 13.13
C GLU A 426 -84.44 60.94 12.99
N LEU A 427 -83.83 60.13 12.12
CA LEU A 427 -84.15 58.69 11.97
C LEU A 427 -83.68 57.83 13.15
N ALA A 428 -82.63 58.23 13.87
CA ALA A 428 -82.16 57.54 15.07
C ALA A 428 -83.06 57.78 16.31
N LYS A 429 -83.90 58.82 16.29
CA LYS A 429 -84.88 59.10 17.36
C LYS A 429 -86.16 58.26 17.18
N LEU A 430 -86.61 58.07 15.94
CA LEU A 430 -87.80 57.27 15.60
C LEU A 430 -87.61 55.74 15.69
N ARG A 431 -86.36 55.25 15.76
CA ARG A 431 -86.07 53.81 15.99
C ARG A 431 -86.13 53.42 17.47
N ARG A 432 -85.83 54.32 18.40
CA ARG A 432 -85.96 54.07 19.85
C ARG A 432 -87.43 54.01 20.29
N ASP A 433 -88.29 54.82 19.69
CA ASP A 433 -89.73 54.84 20.00
C ASP A 433 -90.49 53.61 19.42
N LEU A 434 -89.86 52.83 18.51
CA LEU A 434 -90.43 51.62 17.89
C LEU A 434 -90.01 50.32 18.61
N GLU A 435 -88.88 50.32 19.32
CA GLU A 435 -88.44 49.19 20.16
C GLU A 435 -89.22 49.09 21.48
N GLU A 436 -89.73 50.20 22.04
CA GLU A 436 -90.62 50.19 23.22
C GLU A 436 -92.02 49.61 22.92
N ALA A 437 -92.48 49.63 21.67
CA ALA A 437 -93.77 49.05 21.26
C ALA A 437 -93.71 47.52 21.02
N ALA A 438 -92.52 46.97 20.71
CA ALA A 438 -92.33 45.54 20.45
C ALA A 438 -92.31 44.70 21.75
N ILE A 439 -91.80 45.27 22.85
CA ILE A 439 -91.70 44.59 24.16
C ILE A 439 -93.09 44.33 24.79
N ASN A 440 -94.09 45.14 24.46
CA ASN A 440 -95.48 44.95 24.90
C ASN A 440 -96.26 43.89 24.08
N SER A 441 -95.76 43.48 22.91
CA SER A 441 -96.35 42.40 22.10
C SER A 441 -95.84 41.01 22.52
N GLU A 442 -94.60 40.94 23.02
CA GLU A 442 -93.95 39.69 23.41
C GLU A 442 -94.49 39.11 24.73
N THR A 443 -95.03 39.96 25.60
CA THR A 443 -95.72 39.57 26.84
C THR A 443 -97.10 38.94 26.60
N ALA A 444 -97.74 39.17 25.43
CA ALA A 444 -99.01 38.55 25.06
C ALA A 444 -98.84 37.12 24.46
N MET A 445 -97.68 36.82 23.86
CA MET A 445 -97.37 35.51 23.27
C MET A 445 -96.94 34.45 24.30
N ALA A 446 -96.49 34.87 25.49
CA ALA A 446 -96.14 33.97 26.59
C ALA A 446 -97.38 33.27 27.22
N ALA A 447 -98.57 33.86 27.11
CA ALA A 447 -99.81 33.29 27.65
C ALA A 447 -100.36 32.09 26.83
N LEU A 448 -99.96 31.95 25.57
CA LEU A 448 -100.42 30.86 24.69
C LEU A 448 -99.56 29.58 24.79
N ARG A 449 -98.33 29.65 25.32
CA ARG A 449 -97.46 28.48 25.51
C ARG A 449 -97.85 27.60 26.70
N LYS A 450 -98.62 28.14 27.66
CA LYS A 450 -99.10 27.43 28.87
C LYS A 450 -100.24 26.44 28.57
N LYS A 451 -100.98 26.63 27.47
CA LYS A 451 -102.06 25.72 27.03
C LYS A 451 -101.58 24.48 26.25
N HIS A 452 -100.31 24.45 25.85
CA HIS A 452 -99.73 23.32 25.12
C HIS A 452 -99.12 22.26 26.06
N THR A 453 -98.98 22.59 27.35
CA THR A 453 -98.41 21.71 28.39
C THR A 453 -99.47 20.76 28.98
N GLU A 454 -100.76 21.06 28.81
CA GLU A 454 -101.88 20.22 29.29
C GLU A 454 -102.16 19.00 28.38
N GLY A 455 -101.74 19.04 27.11
CA GLY A 455 -101.84 17.90 26.19
C GLY A 455 -100.76 16.82 26.36
N ILE A 456 -99.72 17.09 27.17
CA ILE A 456 -98.66 16.11 27.48
C ILE A 456 -99.09 15.19 28.65
N ALA A 457 -100.08 15.60 29.45
CA ALA A 457 -100.58 14.81 30.58
C ALA A 457 -101.38 13.57 30.14
N GLU A 458 -102.06 13.59 28.98
CA GLU A 458 -102.83 12.44 28.47
C GLU A 458 -101.95 11.31 27.87
N ILE A 459 -100.70 11.58 27.53
CA ILE A 459 -99.73 10.56 27.08
C ILE A 459 -99.09 9.83 28.28
N THR A 460 -99.17 10.41 29.48
CA THR A 460 -98.58 9.84 30.70
C THR A 460 -99.44 8.70 31.28
N ASP A 461 -100.76 8.73 31.10
CA ASP A 461 -101.67 7.69 31.59
C ASP A 461 -101.70 6.42 30.71
N GLN A 462 -101.17 6.46 29.49
CA GLN A 462 -100.95 5.26 28.65
C GLN A 462 -99.63 4.53 29.00
N LEU A 463 -98.75 5.13 29.80
CA LEU A 463 -97.47 4.54 30.25
C LEU A 463 -97.66 3.58 31.47
N ASP A 464 -98.73 3.78 32.24
CA ASP A 464 -98.93 3.11 33.54
C ASP A 464 -99.52 1.68 33.45
N ILE A 465 -100.11 1.34 32.29
CA ILE A 465 -100.65 -0.01 32.00
C ILE A 465 -99.53 -0.95 31.52
N VAL A 466 -98.46 -0.43 30.92
CA VAL A 466 -97.28 -1.22 30.50
C VAL A 466 -96.33 -1.51 31.67
N GLN A 467 -96.29 -0.66 32.69
CA GLN A 467 -95.45 -0.85 33.88
C GLN A 467 -95.86 -2.06 34.75
N LYS A 468 -97.12 -2.48 34.72
CA LYS A 468 -97.60 -3.63 35.52
C LYS A 468 -97.33 -5.01 34.88
N MET A 469 -97.14 -5.09 33.57
CA MET A 469 -96.67 -6.34 32.92
C MET A 469 -95.14 -6.52 33.06
N ARG A 470 -94.38 -5.44 33.29
CA ARG A 470 -92.94 -5.47 33.57
C ARG A 470 -92.59 -6.12 34.92
N ALA A 471 -93.40 -5.89 35.95
CA ALA A 471 -93.15 -6.39 37.31
C ALA A 471 -93.25 -7.93 37.45
N LYS A 472 -93.92 -8.62 36.51
CA LYS A 472 -94.05 -10.09 36.51
C LYS A 472 -92.90 -10.78 35.76
N LEU A 473 -92.29 -10.12 34.77
CA LEU A 473 -91.06 -10.55 34.10
C LEU A 473 -89.80 -10.23 34.93
N GLU A 474 -89.83 -9.21 35.82
CA GLU A 474 -88.70 -8.88 36.71
C GLU A 474 -88.40 -9.96 37.76
N LYS A 475 -89.39 -10.77 38.16
CA LYS A 475 -89.22 -11.76 39.23
C LYS A 475 -88.58 -13.07 38.74
N ASP A 476 -88.86 -13.49 37.52
CA ASP A 476 -88.22 -14.66 36.88
C ASP A 476 -86.85 -14.30 36.27
N LYS A 477 -86.66 -13.03 35.87
CA LYS A 477 -85.35 -12.46 35.53
C LYS A 477 -84.40 -12.45 36.74
N ALA A 478 -84.87 -12.10 37.94
CA ALA A 478 -84.03 -12.00 39.14
C ALA A 478 -83.37 -13.33 39.58
N GLN A 479 -83.96 -14.48 39.22
CA GLN A 479 -83.40 -15.80 39.56
C GLN A 479 -82.32 -16.24 38.55
N GLN A 480 -82.53 -16.03 37.24
CA GLN A 480 -81.48 -16.23 36.22
C GLN A 480 -80.39 -15.15 36.29
N GLN A 481 -80.71 -13.97 36.82
CA GLN A 481 -79.78 -12.86 36.99
C GLN A 481 -78.83 -13.06 38.17
N ARG A 482 -79.17 -13.86 39.19
CA ARG A 482 -78.22 -14.22 40.26
C ARG A 482 -77.17 -15.24 39.81
N GLU A 483 -77.55 -16.23 38.99
CA GLU A 483 -76.60 -17.19 38.41
C GLU A 483 -75.73 -16.54 37.32
N ILE A 484 -76.30 -15.58 36.57
CA ILE A 484 -75.54 -14.70 35.68
C ILE A 484 -74.67 -13.70 36.49
N GLU A 485 -75.09 -13.20 37.65
CA GLU A 485 -74.30 -12.28 38.50
C GLU A 485 -73.11 -12.97 39.18
N GLU A 486 -73.17 -14.26 39.50
CA GLU A 486 -72.01 -15.00 40.00
C GLU A 486 -71.00 -15.32 38.88
N LEU A 487 -71.47 -15.68 37.68
CA LEU A 487 -70.61 -15.86 36.50
C LEU A 487 -70.12 -14.53 35.91
N GLN A 488 -70.92 -13.45 35.99
CA GLN A 488 -70.52 -12.08 35.67
C GLN A 488 -69.63 -11.49 36.74
N SER A 489 -69.73 -11.86 38.02
CA SER A 489 -68.76 -11.42 39.04
C SER A 489 -67.39 -12.06 38.81
N ALA A 490 -67.36 -13.33 38.42
CA ALA A 490 -66.13 -14.01 38.02
C ALA A 490 -65.55 -13.41 36.72
N VAL A 491 -66.38 -13.22 35.69
CA VAL A 491 -66.00 -12.56 34.42
C VAL A 491 -65.72 -11.08 34.61
N ASP A 492 -66.32 -10.36 35.54
CA ASP A 492 -66.05 -8.95 35.85
C ASP A 492 -64.81 -8.80 36.73
N SER A 493 -64.46 -9.79 37.55
CA SER A 493 -63.17 -9.80 38.24
C SER A 493 -62.04 -10.07 37.24
N GLU A 494 -62.23 -11.00 36.31
CA GLU A 494 -61.27 -11.34 35.26
C GLU A 494 -61.24 -10.25 34.18
N ALA A 495 -62.38 -9.66 33.84
CA ALA A 495 -62.50 -8.49 32.97
C ALA A 495 -62.00 -7.24 33.66
N LYS A 496 -62.13 -7.02 34.98
CA LYS A 496 -61.46 -5.91 35.69
C LYS A 496 -59.96 -6.11 35.78
N GLN A 497 -59.49 -7.34 35.97
CA GLN A 497 -58.06 -7.64 35.86
C GLN A 497 -57.56 -7.42 34.43
N ARG A 498 -58.31 -7.85 33.41
CA ARG A 498 -58.03 -7.56 32.00
C ARG A 498 -58.16 -6.08 31.69
N GLN A 499 -59.14 -5.35 32.21
CA GLN A 499 -59.32 -3.92 31.99
C GLN A 499 -58.29 -3.12 32.78
N ASN A 500 -57.78 -3.62 33.91
CA ASN A 500 -56.66 -3.02 34.63
C ASN A 500 -55.34 -3.32 33.92
N MET A 501 -55.14 -4.52 33.36
CA MET A 501 -53.97 -4.86 32.56
C MET A 501 -54.02 -4.19 31.18
N GLU A 502 -55.20 -3.99 30.61
CA GLU A 502 -55.44 -3.29 29.34
C GLU A 502 -55.48 -1.78 29.56
N ARG A 503 -55.91 -1.28 30.73
CA ARG A 503 -55.68 0.12 31.13
C ARG A 503 -54.22 0.34 31.41
N LEU A 504 -53.51 -0.55 32.10
CA LEU A 504 -52.08 -0.41 32.33
C LEU A 504 -51.31 -0.54 31.01
N ALA A 505 -51.69 -1.46 30.12
CA ALA A 505 -51.13 -1.56 28.78
C ALA A 505 -51.50 -0.36 27.92
N LYS A 506 -52.73 0.17 27.96
CA LYS A 506 -53.11 1.43 27.29
C LYS A 506 -52.48 2.64 27.93
N GLN A 507 -52.22 2.65 29.23
CA GLN A 507 -51.56 3.75 29.92
C GLN A 507 -50.06 3.70 29.67
N LEU A 508 -49.47 2.50 29.52
CA LEU A 508 -48.12 2.28 29.04
C LEU A 508 -48.02 2.54 27.55
N GLU A 509 -49.02 2.25 26.72
CA GLU A 509 -49.07 2.61 25.29
C GLU A 509 -49.35 4.09 25.11
N VAL A 510 -50.15 4.72 25.96
CA VAL A 510 -50.35 6.18 25.98
C VAL A 510 -49.11 6.85 26.53
N GLN A 511 -48.42 6.30 27.53
CA GLN A 511 -47.11 6.80 27.95
C GLN A 511 -46.05 6.54 26.88
N LEU A 512 -46.08 5.40 26.19
CA LEU A 512 -45.15 5.12 25.11
C LEU A 512 -45.44 6.06 23.96
N THR A 513 -46.69 6.26 23.55
CA THR A 513 -47.09 7.18 22.48
C THR A 513 -46.93 8.64 22.88
N ASP A 514 -47.09 9.03 24.15
CA ASP A 514 -46.74 10.36 24.67
C ASP A 514 -45.22 10.53 24.73
N MET A 515 -44.45 9.49 25.04
CA MET A 515 -42.99 9.53 24.99
C MET A 515 -42.48 9.50 23.54
N THR A 516 -43.20 8.84 22.63
CA THR A 516 -42.91 8.84 21.19
C THR A 516 -43.36 10.15 20.56
N LEU A 517 -44.50 10.73 20.96
CA LEU A 517 -44.96 12.06 20.56
C LEU A 517 -44.06 13.14 21.16
N LYS A 518 -43.62 13.02 22.42
CA LYS A 518 -42.60 13.89 22.99
C LYS A 518 -41.25 13.69 22.34
N SER A 519 -40.89 12.46 21.95
CA SER A 519 -39.67 12.19 21.19
C SER A 519 -39.78 12.76 19.77
N ASP A 520 -40.96 12.74 19.16
CA ASP A 520 -41.24 13.28 17.83
C ASP A 520 -41.38 14.79 17.87
N GLU A 521 -41.93 15.37 18.93
CA GLU A 521 -41.96 16.81 19.22
C GLU A 521 -40.57 17.31 19.60
N GLN A 522 -39.78 16.55 20.35
CA GLN A 522 -38.37 16.83 20.59
C GLN A 522 -37.56 16.65 19.31
N ALA A 523 -37.85 15.66 18.46
CA ALA A 523 -37.19 15.48 17.17
C ALA A 523 -37.58 16.58 16.18
N ARG A 524 -38.85 17.02 16.19
CA ARG A 524 -39.33 18.19 15.43
C ARG A 524 -38.75 19.48 15.97
N SER A 525 -38.68 19.66 17.28
CA SER A 525 -38.03 20.81 17.93
C SER A 525 -36.53 20.79 17.66
N ILE A 526 -35.87 19.63 17.67
CA ILE A 526 -34.48 19.48 17.26
C ILE A 526 -34.33 19.75 15.77
N GLN A 527 -35.26 19.34 14.90
CA GLN A 527 -35.23 19.66 13.47
C GLN A 527 -35.47 21.15 13.22
N GLU A 528 -36.42 21.77 13.91
CA GLU A 528 -36.71 23.20 13.86
C GLU A 528 -35.53 24.00 14.40
N LEU A 529 -34.94 23.60 15.54
CA LEU A 529 -33.70 24.17 16.09
C LEU A 529 -32.50 23.89 15.20
N THR A 530 -32.47 22.77 14.46
CA THR A 530 -31.41 22.47 13.48
C THR A 530 -31.60 23.28 12.20
N MET A 531 -32.83 23.55 11.79
CA MET A 531 -33.16 24.47 10.70
C MET A 531 -32.92 25.92 11.11
N TYR A 532 -33.22 26.29 12.36
CA TYR A 532 -32.89 27.60 12.93
C TYR A 532 -31.38 27.76 13.07
N ARG A 533 -30.67 26.73 13.55
CA ARG A 533 -29.22 26.68 13.58
C ARG A 533 -28.65 26.72 12.16
N GLY A 534 -29.29 26.08 11.18
CA GLY A 534 -28.89 26.12 9.77
C GLY A 534 -29.11 27.49 9.14
N LYS A 535 -30.21 28.17 9.47
CA LYS A 535 -30.49 29.55 9.07
C LYS A 535 -29.54 30.52 9.75
N LEU A 536 -29.38 30.44 11.06
CA LEU A 536 -28.42 31.25 11.82
C LEU A 536 -26.99 30.94 11.40
N GLN A 537 -26.64 29.70 11.05
CA GLN A 537 -25.33 29.35 10.51
C GLN A 537 -25.17 29.89 9.08
N GLY A 538 -26.22 29.89 8.27
CA GLY A 538 -26.26 30.53 6.96
C GLY A 538 -26.10 32.04 7.06
N GLU A 539 -26.83 32.69 7.95
CA GLU A 539 -26.69 34.11 8.28
C GLU A 539 -25.32 34.42 8.89
N ASN A 540 -24.76 33.56 9.72
CA ASN A 540 -23.41 33.70 10.27
C ASN A 540 -22.34 33.45 9.19
N SER A 541 -22.63 32.62 8.20
CA SER A 541 -21.77 32.42 7.02
C SER A 541 -21.86 33.61 6.07
N GLU A 542 -23.05 34.19 5.89
CA GLU A 542 -23.29 35.39 5.08
C GLU A 542 -22.70 36.63 5.77
N LEU A 543 -22.84 36.75 7.09
CA LEU A 543 -22.23 37.79 7.91
C LEU A 543 -20.72 37.61 7.99
N ASN A 544 -20.19 36.37 8.10
CA ASN A 544 -18.75 36.14 7.98
C ASN A 544 -18.26 36.44 6.57
N ARG A 545 -19.04 36.16 5.52
CA ARG A 545 -18.68 36.54 4.15
C ARG A 545 -18.69 38.05 3.97
N GLN A 546 -19.67 38.75 4.54
CA GLN A 546 -19.71 40.21 4.56
C GLN A 546 -18.59 40.80 5.42
N LEU A 547 -18.21 40.13 6.52
CA LEU A 547 -17.07 40.50 7.37
C LEU A 547 -15.75 40.26 6.63
N GLU A 548 -15.58 39.13 5.93
CA GLU A 548 -14.43 38.83 5.10
C GLU A 548 -14.34 39.77 3.90
N ASP A 549 -15.47 40.12 3.27
CA ASP A 549 -15.54 41.11 2.20
C ASP A 549 -15.20 42.50 2.74
N ALA A 550 -15.73 42.89 3.91
CA ALA A 550 -15.39 44.14 4.57
C ALA A 550 -13.95 44.18 5.07
N GLU A 551 -13.40 43.09 5.58
CA GLU A 551 -11.99 42.94 5.97
C GLU A 551 -11.09 42.94 4.75
N SER A 552 -11.50 42.36 3.62
CA SER A 552 -10.78 42.42 2.35
C SER A 552 -10.78 43.84 1.80
N GLN A 553 -11.90 44.56 1.90
CA GLN A 553 -12.01 45.97 1.54
C GLN A 553 -11.21 46.85 2.50
N LEU A 554 -11.20 46.56 3.79
CA LEU A 554 -10.43 47.28 4.80
C LEU A 554 -8.94 47.01 4.66
N ASN A 555 -8.55 45.79 4.26
CA ASN A 555 -7.18 45.44 3.89
C ASN A 555 -6.78 46.08 2.56
N ALA A 556 -7.67 46.18 1.57
CA ALA A 556 -7.43 46.89 0.33
C ALA A 556 -7.28 48.40 0.57
N LEU A 557 -8.17 48.99 1.38
CA LEU A 557 -8.08 50.38 1.81
C LEU A 557 -6.87 50.64 2.71
N SER A 558 -6.47 49.67 3.55
CA SER A 558 -5.25 49.75 4.37
C SER A 558 -4.00 49.68 3.49
N ARG A 559 -4.00 48.84 2.43
CA ARG A 559 -2.95 48.80 1.41
C ARG A 559 -2.90 50.09 0.60
N ILE A 560 -4.03 50.63 0.16
CA ILE A 560 -4.11 51.93 -0.53
C ILE A 560 -3.65 53.04 0.42
N LYS A 561 -4.02 53.00 1.70
CA LYS A 561 -3.56 53.95 2.72
C LYS A 561 -2.05 53.82 2.95
N GLN A 562 -1.50 52.62 3.03
CA GLN A 562 -0.06 52.40 3.15
C GLN A 562 0.68 52.82 1.89
N GLN A 563 0.09 52.62 0.71
CA GLN A 563 0.64 53.07 -0.57
C GLN A 563 0.60 54.59 -0.70
N LEU A 564 -0.50 55.24 -0.32
CA LEU A 564 -0.62 56.70 -0.27
C LEU A 564 0.27 57.30 0.82
N HIS A 565 0.43 56.61 1.96
CA HIS A 565 1.37 57.01 3.00
C HIS A 565 2.82 56.86 2.52
N ALA A 566 3.16 55.78 1.81
CA ALA A 566 4.46 55.59 1.19
C ALA A 566 4.72 56.62 0.09
N GLN A 567 3.73 56.95 -0.74
CA GLN A 567 3.84 58.02 -1.74
C GLN A 567 3.96 59.41 -1.09
N ALA A 568 3.28 59.65 0.03
CA ALA A 568 3.41 60.89 0.79
C ALA A 568 4.76 60.99 1.52
N GLU A 569 5.27 59.87 2.05
CA GLU A 569 6.62 59.77 2.64
C GLU A 569 7.72 59.88 1.57
N GLU A 570 7.50 59.32 0.38
CA GLU A 570 8.40 59.45 -0.76
C GLU A 570 8.41 60.88 -1.29
N ALA A 571 7.24 61.52 -1.45
CA ALA A 571 7.15 62.93 -1.77
C ALA A 571 7.77 63.82 -0.68
N ARG A 572 7.59 63.49 0.61
CA ARG A 572 8.27 64.19 1.71
C ARG A 572 9.78 64.01 1.66
N LYS A 573 10.28 62.80 1.43
CA LYS A 573 11.71 62.52 1.26
C LYS A 573 12.27 63.24 0.04
N GLN A 574 11.50 63.33 -1.03
CA GLN A 574 11.90 64.03 -2.25
C GLN A 574 11.95 65.54 -2.01
N ILE A 575 10.99 66.12 -1.28
CA ILE A 575 11.03 67.52 -0.83
C ILE A 575 12.16 67.76 0.18
N GLU A 576 12.40 66.85 1.13
CA GLU A 576 13.53 66.95 2.06
C GLU A 576 14.86 66.81 1.33
N GLN A 577 14.95 65.96 0.32
CA GLN A 577 16.12 65.79 -0.51
C GLN A 577 16.35 67.01 -1.41
N GLU A 578 15.33 67.56 -2.04
CA GLU A 578 15.40 68.84 -2.76
C GLU A 578 15.76 69.99 -1.82
N THR A 579 15.28 69.97 -0.57
CA THR A 579 15.63 70.97 0.45
C THR A 579 17.08 70.80 0.90
N ARG A 580 17.57 69.56 1.05
CA ARG A 580 18.98 69.25 1.36
C ARG A 580 19.91 69.55 0.19
N GLU A 581 19.48 69.31 -1.04
CA GLU A 581 20.22 69.64 -2.26
C GLU A 581 20.23 71.17 -2.45
N LYS A 582 19.14 71.87 -2.17
CA LYS A 582 19.10 73.33 -2.14
C LYS A 582 19.99 73.90 -1.04
N GLN A 583 19.95 73.35 0.18
CA GLN A 583 20.85 73.74 1.26
C GLN A 583 22.31 73.39 0.93
N GLY A 584 22.56 72.26 0.28
CA GLY A 584 23.86 71.82 -0.19
C GLY A 584 24.41 72.74 -1.29
N LEU A 585 23.59 73.13 -2.25
CA LEU A 585 23.92 74.10 -3.30
C LEU A 585 24.12 75.51 -2.72
N GLN A 586 23.35 75.89 -1.70
CA GLN A 586 23.52 77.16 -1.01
C GLN A 586 24.78 77.18 -0.14
N MET A 587 25.13 76.06 0.49
CA MET A 587 26.38 75.89 1.23
C MET A 587 27.57 75.78 0.27
N GLN A 588 27.42 75.15 -0.89
CA GLN A 588 28.43 75.16 -1.95
C GLN A 588 28.60 76.55 -2.56
N LEU A 589 27.53 77.32 -2.77
CA LEU A 589 27.62 78.72 -3.22
C LEU A 589 28.34 79.58 -2.18
N SER A 590 28.03 79.40 -0.90
CA SER A 590 28.73 80.07 0.20
C SER A 590 30.19 79.61 0.32
N ASN A 591 30.48 78.33 0.08
CA ASN A 591 31.84 77.80 0.08
C ASN A 591 32.62 78.29 -1.13
N TYR A 592 32.03 78.40 -2.32
CA TYR A 592 32.71 78.98 -3.47
C TYR A 592 32.92 80.49 -3.33
N GLN A 593 32.00 81.20 -2.64
CA GLN A 593 32.20 82.60 -2.26
C GLN A 593 33.34 82.74 -1.24
N LEU A 594 33.38 81.87 -0.22
CA LEU A 594 34.46 81.82 0.76
C LEU A 594 35.78 81.36 0.14
N GLU A 595 35.79 80.39 -0.76
CA GLU A 595 36.98 79.98 -1.52
C GLU A 595 37.46 81.12 -2.44
N CYS A 596 36.55 81.91 -3.02
CA CYS A 596 36.95 83.09 -3.79
C CYS A 596 37.57 84.19 -2.91
N GLU A 597 37.13 84.33 -1.65
CA GLU A 597 37.76 85.23 -0.67
C GLU A 597 39.08 84.66 -0.14
N GLN A 598 39.13 83.37 0.20
CA GLN A 598 40.32 82.67 0.68
C GLN A 598 41.39 82.53 -0.41
N LEU A 599 41.04 82.38 -1.68
CA LEU A 599 42.02 82.40 -2.78
C LEU A 599 42.57 83.81 -3.04
N ARG A 600 41.83 84.87 -2.66
CA ARG A 600 42.36 86.24 -2.67
C ARG A 600 43.30 86.46 -1.50
N GLU A 601 42.93 86.03 -0.29
CA GLU A 601 43.80 86.12 0.90
C GLU A 601 45.04 85.23 0.76
N ALA A 602 44.92 84.00 0.26
CA ALA A 602 46.04 83.10 0.02
C ALA A 602 46.98 83.59 -1.09
N LEU A 603 46.48 84.36 -2.06
CA LEU A 603 47.34 85.02 -3.06
C LEU A 603 48.16 86.15 -2.44
N GLU A 604 47.57 86.92 -1.51
CA GLU A 604 48.28 87.94 -0.72
C GLU A 604 49.28 87.30 0.25
N GLU A 605 48.92 86.21 0.94
CA GLU A 605 49.81 85.48 1.85
C GLU A 605 50.95 84.72 1.15
N GLU A 606 50.72 84.09 -0.02
CA GLU A 606 51.81 83.46 -0.80
C GLU A 606 52.81 84.48 -1.34
N GLN A 607 52.37 85.72 -1.58
CA GLN A 607 53.29 86.82 -1.89
C GLN A 607 54.20 87.15 -0.69
N ASP A 608 53.69 87.06 0.54
CA ASP A 608 54.45 87.33 1.77
C ASP A 608 55.31 86.14 2.22
N THR A 609 54.79 84.89 2.19
CA THR A 609 55.54 83.68 2.62
C THR A 609 56.68 83.32 1.68
N LYS A 610 56.55 83.60 0.39
CA LYS A 610 57.65 83.48 -0.58
C LYS A 610 58.85 84.36 -0.19
N THR A 611 58.60 85.54 0.38
CA THR A 611 59.70 86.41 0.86
C THR A 611 60.37 85.89 2.15
N GLU A 612 59.65 85.15 3.00
CA GLU A 612 60.19 84.61 4.27
C GLU A 612 60.86 83.23 4.12
N LEU A 613 60.36 82.34 3.25
CA LEU A 613 60.96 81.01 3.03
C LEU A 613 62.35 81.05 2.38
N GLN A 614 62.63 82.10 1.61
CA GLN A 614 63.97 82.36 1.09
C GLN A 614 65.00 82.62 2.21
N ARG A 615 64.54 83.05 3.41
CA ARG A 615 65.37 83.34 4.58
C ARG A 615 65.71 82.09 5.41
N LEU A 616 64.79 81.13 5.54
CA LEU A 616 64.92 79.97 6.45
C LEU A 616 65.75 78.81 5.88
N ILE A 617 65.75 78.60 4.56
CA ILE A 617 66.56 77.55 3.90
C ILE A 617 68.07 77.74 4.16
N SER A 618 68.49 78.99 4.39
CA SER A 618 69.89 79.30 4.75
C SER A 618 70.29 78.83 6.15
N LYS A 619 69.35 78.56 7.07
CA LYS A 619 69.63 78.20 8.47
C LYS A 619 69.75 76.69 8.70
N ALA A 620 68.92 75.88 8.03
CA ALA A 620 68.85 74.43 8.27
C ALA A 620 70.09 73.64 7.78
N ASN A 621 70.84 74.17 6.82
CA ASN A 621 72.06 73.50 6.34
C ASN A 621 73.21 73.46 7.39
N ALA A 622 73.14 74.26 8.46
CA ALA A 622 74.18 74.33 9.49
C ALA A 622 74.05 73.25 10.59
N GLU A 623 72.84 72.76 10.89
CA GLU A 623 72.59 71.88 12.03
C GLU A 623 72.91 70.39 11.74
N THR A 624 72.85 69.97 10.48
CA THR A 624 73.13 68.58 10.04
C THR A 624 74.60 68.17 10.25
N GLN A 625 75.55 69.12 10.37
CA GLN A 625 76.95 68.81 10.65
C GLN A 625 77.22 68.41 12.12
N GLN A 626 76.34 68.75 13.06
CA GLN A 626 76.62 68.62 14.49
C GLN A 626 76.38 67.20 15.05
N TRP A 627 75.54 66.40 14.39
CA TRP A 627 75.11 65.08 14.90
C TRP A 627 76.07 63.92 14.61
N ARG A 628 77.08 64.10 13.75
CA ARG A 628 78.07 63.05 13.44
C ARG A 628 79.14 62.85 14.53
N ALA A 629 79.29 63.77 15.47
CA ALA A 629 80.40 63.77 16.43
C ALA A 629 80.13 63.03 17.76
N ARG A 630 78.95 62.41 17.96
CA ARG A 630 78.57 61.80 19.26
C ARG A 630 78.71 60.27 19.37
N PHE A 631 79.16 59.59 18.31
CA PHE A 631 79.18 58.12 18.26
C PHE A 631 80.55 57.46 18.52
N GLU A 632 81.57 58.20 18.97
CA GLU A 632 82.94 57.68 19.16
C GLU A 632 83.39 57.46 20.62
N GLY A 633 82.52 57.59 21.63
CA GLY A 633 82.96 57.60 23.04
C GLY A 633 82.48 56.42 23.88
N GLU A 634 83.35 55.42 24.13
CA GLU A 634 83.31 54.52 25.31
C GLU A 634 82.39 53.29 25.17
N GLY A 635 82.83 52.03 25.36
CA GLY A 635 84.05 51.44 25.91
C GLY A 635 83.64 50.04 26.36
N MET A 636 84.03 48.95 25.67
CA MET A 636 85.26 48.19 25.88
C MET A 636 85.82 48.31 27.32
N ASN A 637 85.47 47.37 28.21
CA ASN A 637 86.39 46.68 29.14
C ASN A 637 85.66 45.94 30.28
N ARG A 638 85.60 44.60 30.18
CA ARG A 638 85.65 43.63 31.29
C ARG A 638 85.74 42.22 30.70
N ALA A 639 86.84 41.97 29.99
CA ALA A 639 86.93 40.91 28.98
C ALA A 639 87.44 39.55 29.49
N GLU A 640 88.08 39.42 30.65
CA GLU A 640 88.91 38.22 30.90
C GLU A 640 88.36 37.23 31.95
N GLU A 641 87.50 37.64 32.90
CA GLU A 641 86.75 36.67 33.75
C GLU A 641 85.49 36.11 33.04
N LEU A 642 85.09 36.77 31.96
CA LEU A 642 84.02 36.33 31.07
C LEU A 642 84.44 35.12 30.24
N GLU A 643 85.73 34.90 29.93
CA GLU A 643 86.14 33.93 28.89
C GLU A 643 85.97 32.44 29.25
N GLU A 644 86.04 32.05 30.52
CA GLU A 644 85.91 30.64 30.92
C GLU A 644 84.44 30.25 31.19
N ALA A 645 83.64 31.18 31.73
CA ALA A 645 82.18 31.10 31.68
C ALA A 645 81.68 31.16 30.22
N ARG A 646 82.32 31.96 29.36
CA ARG A 646 82.04 32.07 27.92
C ARG A 646 82.38 30.79 27.17
N ARG A 647 83.25 29.88 27.62
CA ARG A 647 83.45 28.60 26.92
C ARG A 647 82.33 27.58 27.19
N LYS A 648 81.85 27.49 28.44
CA LYS A 648 80.69 26.65 28.79
C LYS A 648 79.36 27.29 28.35
N LEU A 649 79.22 28.61 28.45
CA LEU A 649 78.17 29.34 27.77
C LEU A 649 78.33 29.26 26.26
N ALA A 650 79.51 29.30 25.64
CA ALA A 650 79.65 29.23 24.18
C ALA A 650 79.14 27.91 23.63
N ASN A 651 79.39 26.78 24.29
CA ASN A 651 78.81 25.50 23.85
C ASN A 651 77.29 25.47 24.04
N LYS A 652 76.77 26.00 25.16
CA LYS A 652 75.32 26.12 25.41
C LYS A 652 74.66 27.12 24.46
N VAL A 653 75.35 28.20 24.14
CA VAL A 653 74.96 29.29 23.25
C VAL A 653 75.06 28.81 21.82
N GLN A 654 76.02 27.96 21.44
CA GLN A 654 76.09 27.33 20.13
C GLN A 654 74.96 26.32 19.96
N GLU A 655 74.67 25.49 20.96
CA GLU A 655 73.53 24.57 20.91
C GLU A 655 72.18 25.33 20.86
N VAL A 656 72.04 26.41 21.65
CA VAL A 656 70.88 27.30 21.60
C VAL A 656 70.86 28.14 20.32
N GLN A 657 72.01 28.50 19.73
CA GLN A 657 72.12 29.22 18.46
C GLN A 657 71.79 28.31 17.29
N GLU A 658 72.19 27.04 17.30
CA GLU A 658 71.78 26.06 16.30
C GLU A 658 70.27 25.77 16.40
N GLN A 659 69.73 25.70 17.63
CA GLN A 659 68.28 25.63 17.84
C GLN A 659 67.55 26.91 17.42
N LEU A 660 68.15 28.09 17.67
CA LEU A 660 67.61 29.40 17.29
C LEU A 660 67.70 29.62 15.77
N GLU A 661 68.77 29.17 15.11
CA GLU A 661 68.95 29.20 13.67
C GLU A 661 68.02 28.21 12.99
N SER A 662 67.85 27.01 13.54
CA SER A 662 66.83 26.06 13.09
C SER A 662 65.42 26.63 13.24
N ALA A 663 65.12 27.25 14.39
CA ALA A 663 63.86 27.94 14.63
C ALA A 663 63.68 29.15 13.70
N ASN A 664 64.71 29.96 13.45
CA ASN A 664 64.68 31.11 12.56
C ASN A 664 64.56 30.70 11.09
N GLN A 665 65.17 29.60 10.67
CA GLN A 665 64.95 29.01 9.33
C GLN A 665 63.51 28.51 9.21
N LYS A 666 62.94 27.92 10.27
CA LYS A 666 61.53 27.54 10.33
C LYS A 666 60.60 28.76 10.32
N ILE A 667 60.92 29.82 11.06
CA ILE A 667 60.16 31.07 11.07
C ILE A 667 60.23 31.74 9.69
N SER A 668 61.41 31.79 9.06
CA SER A 668 61.58 32.35 7.72
C SER A 668 60.84 31.55 6.66
N SER A 669 60.81 30.21 6.75
CA SER A 669 60.02 29.38 5.83
C SER A 669 58.52 29.51 6.10
N LEU A 670 58.11 29.66 7.36
CA LEU A 670 56.73 29.97 7.76
C LEU A 670 56.31 31.38 7.32
N GLU A 671 57.19 32.37 7.33
CA GLU A 671 56.92 33.72 6.84
C GLU A 671 56.79 33.74 5.32
N LYS A 672 57.63 32.99 4.60
CA LYS A 672 57.49 32.83 3.13
C LYS A 672 56.19 32.12 2.76
N THR A 673 55.80 31.09 3.49
CA THR A 673 54.51 30.41 3.27
C THR A 673 53.34 31.29 3.68
N ARG A 674 53.43 32.05 4.78
CA ARG A 674 52.43 33.04 5.16
C ARG A 674 52.27 34.12 4.09
N GLN A 675 53.37 34.68 3.56
CA GLN A 675 53.31 35.68 2.50
C GLN A 675 52.69 35.12 1.22
N ARG A 676 53.01 33.88 0.82
CA ARG A 676 52.34 33.22 -0.30
C ARG A 676 50.85 33.04 -0.07
N LEU A 677 50.45 32.56 1.11
CA LEU A 677 49.03 32.38 1.45
C LEU A 677 48.27 33.71 1.52
N VAL A 678 48.92 34.78 1.98
CA VAL A 678 48.33 36.13 1.95
C VAL A 678 48.16 36.61 0.50
N HIS A 679 49.14 36.38 -0.36
CA HIS A 679 49.03 36.77 -1.77
C HIS A 679 47.96 35.96 -2.51
N GLU A 680 47.88 34.64 -2.29
CA GLU A 680 46.83 33.78 -2.85
C GLU A 680 45.43 34.18 -2.33
N LEU A 681 45.33 34.61 -1.06
CA LEU A 681 44.09 35.13 -0.50
C LEU A 681 43.70 36.47 -1.14
N GLU A 682 44.65 37.38 -1.31
CA GLU A 682 44.44 38.68 -1.96
C GLU A 682 44.00 38.50 -3.42
N ASP A 683 44.65 37.61 -4.17
CA ASP A 683 44.28 37.27 -5.55
C ASP A 683 42.86 36.66 -5.60
N ALA A 684 42.56 35.71 -4.73
CA ALA A 684 41.22 35.10 -4.64
C ALA A 684 40.14 36.12 -4.25
N GLN A 685 40.48 37.08 -3.39
CA GLN A 685 39.57 38.15 -2.99
C GLN A 685 39.32 39.13 -4.15
N VAL A 686 40.36 39.49 -4.91
CA VAL A 686 40.21 40.31 -6.13
C VAL A 686 39.35 39.62 -7.18
N ASP A 687 39.51 38.31 -7.37
CA ASP A 687 38.69 37.54 -8.30
C ASP A 687 37.23 37.43 -7.83
N ALA A 688 37.00 37.24 -6.53
CA ALA A 688 35.66 37.25 -5.94
C ALA A 688 34.98 38.62 -6.08
N ASP A 689 35.70 39.71 -5.84
CA ASP A 689 35.19 41.07 -5.99
C ASP A 689 34.89 41.40 -7.46
N ARG A 690 35.73 40.95 -8.39
CA ARG A 690 35.49 41.07 -9.84
C ARG A 690 34.26 40.28 -10.27
N ALA A 691 34.10 39.05 -9.80
CA ALA A 691 32.93 38.22 -10.08
C ALA A 691 31.64 38.84 -9.51
N ASN A 692 31.68 39.37 -8.28
CA ASN A 692 30.56 40.06 -7.65
C ASN A 692 30.19 41.36 -8.38
N ALA A 693 31.17 42.15 -8.81
CA ALA A 693 30.93 43.36 -9.60
C ALA A 693 30.29 43.04 -10.96
N MET A 694 30.75 41.97 -11.63
CA MET A 694 30.18 41.51 -12.89
C MET A 694 28.75 40.99 -12.70
N ALA A 695 28.49 40.20 -11.66
CA ALA A 695 27.15 39.73 -11.30
C ALA A 695 26.20 40.90 -11.02
N SER A 696 26.62 41.89 -10.23
CA SER A 696 25.81 43.08 -9.93
C SER A 696 25.50 43.92 -11.17
N SER A 697 26.47 44.07 -12.08
CA SER A 697 26.28 44.75 -13.37
C SER A 697 25.28 44.03 -14.27
N LEU A 698 25.38 42.70 -14.38
CA LEU A 698 24.45 41.88 -15.15
C LEU A 698 23.05 41.89 -14.54
N GLU A 699 22.93 41.89 -13.21
CA GLU A 699 21.65 41.98 -12.52
C GLU A 699 20.98 43.33 -12.76
N LYS A 700 21.73 44.45 -12.74
CA LYS A 700 21.20 45.77 -13.11
C LYS A 700 20.71 45.81 -14.55
N LYS A 701 21.45 45.21 -15.49
CA LYS A 701 21.03 45.11 -16.90
C LYS A 701 19.78 44.25 -17.07
N GLN A 702 19.72 43.12 -16.37
CA GLN A 702 18.54 42.25 -16.37
C GLN A 702 17.31 42.99 -15.84
N LYS A 703 17.41 43.67 -14.69
CA LYS A 703 16.32 44.50 -14.16
C LYS A 703 15.91 45.62 -15.13
N GLY A 704 16.86 46.16 -15.90
CA GLY A 704 16.58 47.12 -16.97
C GLY A 704 15.74 46.51 -18.10
N PHE A 705 16.12 45.32 -18.60
CA PHE A 705 15.35 44.60 -19.61
C PHE A 705 13.98 44.17 -19.10
N ASP A 706 13.90 43.69 -17.86
CA ASP A 706 12.63 43.27 -17.24
C ASP A 706 11.67 44.46 -17.13
N LYS A 707 12.15 45.65 -16.74
CA LYS A 707 11.33 46.88 -16.75
C LYS A 707 10.78 47.21 -18.14
N ILE A 708 11.62 47.13 -19.17
CA ILE A 708 11.19 47.39 -20.55
C ILE A 708 10.14 46.35 -20.99
N ILE A 709 10.38 45.07 -20.71
CA ILE A 709 9.45 44.00 -21.04
C ILE A 709 8.12 44.20 -20.29
N ASP A 710 8.15 44.57 -19.02
CA ASP A 710 6.96 44.84 -18.21
C ASP A 710 6.17 46.06 -18.72
N GLU A 711 6.86 47.12 -19.14
CA GLU A 711 6.21 48.28 -19.77
C GLU A 711 5.50 47.88 -21.06
N TRP A 712 6.15 47.09 -21.92
CA TRP A 712 5.52 46.61 -23.15
C TRP A 712 4.39 45.62 -22.88
N ARG A 713 4.54 44.72 -21.90
CA ARG A 713 3.46 43.83 -21.46
C ARG A 713 2.25 44.60 -20.97
N ARG A 714 2.44 45.60 -20.09
CA ARG A 714 1.37 46.48 -19.62
C ARG A 714 0.69 47.23 -20.76
N LYS A 715 1.45 47.72 -21.75
CA LYS A 715 0.88 48.35 -22.95
C LYS A 715 0.06 47.36 -23.78
N CYS A 716 0.55 46.14 -23.98
CA CYS A 716 -0.20 45.09 -24.68
C CYS A 716 -1.47 44.71 -23.91
N GLU A 717 -1.40 44.56 -22.58
CA GLU A 717 -2.54 44.27 -21.72
C GLU A 717 -3.58 45.40 -21.76
N ALA A 718 -3.15 46.65 -21.72
CA ALA A 718 -4.03 47.82 -21.85
C ALA A 718 -4.75 47.83 -23.22
N LEU A 719 -4.01 47.57 -24.31
CA LEU A 719 -4.61 47.47 -25.65
C LEU A 719 -5.58 46.30 -25.77
N VAL A 720 -5.28 45.14 -25.15
CA VAL A 720 -6.20 44.00 -25.11
C VAL A 720 -7.49 44.37 -24.36
N GLN A 721 -7.37 45.04 -23.21
CA GLN A 721 -8.53 45.50 -22.45
C GLN A 721 -9.38 46.50 -23.25
N GLU A 722 -8.75 47.41 -23.99
CA GLU A 722 -9.44 48.39 -24.84
C GLU A 722 -10.15 47.74 -26.05
N VAL A 723 -9.52 46.73 -26.67
CA VAL A 723 -10.16 45.93 -27.72
C VAL A 723 -11.33 45.14 -27.16
N GLU A 724 -11.19 44.52 -25.97
CA GLU A 724 -12.28 43.81 -25.32
C GLU A 724 -13.44 44.74 -24.95
N SER A 725 -13.16 45.95 -24.43
CA SER A 725 -14.21 46.92 -24.13
C SER A 725 -14.92 47.36 -25.41
N SER A 726 -14.17 47.70 -26.46
CA SER A 726 -14.75 48.06 -27.77
C SER A 726 -15.61 46.92 -28.36
N GLN A 727 -15.16 45.67 -28.23
CA GLN A 727 -15.95 44.51 -28.65
C GLN A 727 -17.20 44.30 -27.80
N ARG A 728 -17.14 44.54 -26.49
CA ARG A 728 -18.31 44.50 -25.60
C ARG A 728 -19.31 45.58 -26.00
N ASP A 729 -18.85 46.80 -26.24
CA ASP A 729 -19.70 47.92 -26.65
C ASP A 729 -20.35 47.66 -28.01
N THR A 730 -19.60 47.08 -28.96
CA THR A 730 -20.13 46.68 -30.27
C THR A 730 -21.20 45.58 -30.13
N ARG A 731 -20.99 44.59 -29.25
CA ARG A 731 -21.99 43.55 -28.98
C ARG A 731 -23.23 44.14 -28.32
N ALA A 732 -23.05 45.03 -27.34
CA ALA A 732 -24.15 45.71 -26.67
C ALA A 732 -24.98 46.55 -27.65
N ALA A 733 -24.32 47.33 -28.52
CA ALA A 733 -24.99 48.09 -29.58
C ALA A 733 -25.72 47.18 -30.59
N ALA A 734 -25.14 46.02 -30.94
CA ALA A 734 -25.80 45.05 -31.81
C ALA A 734 -27.05 44.43 -31.15
N THR A 735 -26.97 44.10 -29.86
CA THR A 735 -28.13 43.64 -29.08
C THR A 735 -29.21 44.71 -28.99
N GLU A 736 -28.83 45.96 -28.76
CA GLU A 736 -29.77 47.08 -28.69
C GLU A 736 -30.43 47.36 -30.05
N ALA A 737 -29.68 47.27 -31.15
CA ALA A 737 -30.24 47.36 -32.50
C ALA A 737 -31.22 46.22 -32.79
N MET A 738 -30.94 44.99 -32.34
CA MET A 738 -31.84 43.85 -32.48
C MET A 738 -33.11 44.05 -31.62
N ARG A 739 -32.97 44.56 -30.40
CA ARG A 739 -34.10 44.91 -29.52
C ARG A 739 -35.01 45.95 -30.18
N LEU A 740 -34.44 47.03 -30.73
CA LEU A 740 -35.19 48.09 -31.40
C LEU A 740 -35.87 47.60 -32.69
N ARG A 741 -35.24 46.69 -33.45
CA ARG A 741 -35.88 46.03 -34.60
C ARG A 741 -37.07 45.18 -34.18
N ASN A 742 -36.93 44.36 -33.15
CA ASN A 742 -38.04 43.57 -32.62
C ASN A 742 -39.18 44.47 -32.15
N GLN A 743 -38.88 45.60 -31.49
CA GLN A 743 -39.91 46.58 -31.09
C GLN A 743 -40.60 47.23 -32.29
N LEU A 744 -39.87 47.51 -33.37
CA LEU A 744 -40.44 48.04 -34.60
C LEU A 744 -41.34 47.00 -35.30
N GLU A 745 -40.91 45.73 -35.33
CA GLU A 745 -41.70 44.62 -35.85
C GLU A 745 -42.97 44.40 -35.02
N GLU A 746 -42.87 44.38 -33.69
CA GLU A 746 -44.04 44.30 -32.80
C GLU A 746 -45.01 45.46 -33.01
N ALA A 747 -44.51 46.69 -33.15
CA ALA A 747 -45.34 47.85 -33.43
C ALA A 747 -46.02 47.75 -34.81
N SER A 748 -45.31 47.20 -35.81
CA SER A 748 -45.89 46.92 -37.13
C SER A 748 -46.98 45.86 -37.06
N GLU A 749 -46.77 44.76 -36.34
CA GLU A 749 -47.76 43.71 -36.12
C GLU A 749 -49.00 44.23 -35.37
N GLN A 750 -48.81 45.14 -34.40
CA GLN A 750 -49.92 45.80 -33.71
C GLN A 750 -50.75 46.66 -34.67
N VAL A 751 -50.09 47.45 -35.52
CA VAL A 751 -50.77 48.25 -36.55
C VAL A 751 -51.56 47.35 -37.50
N ASP A 752 -50.99 46.21 -37.91
CA ASP A 752 -51.68 45.25 -38.77
C ASP A 752 -52.84 44.54 -38.06
N ALA A 753 -52.71 44.25 -36.76
CA ALA A 753 -53.79 43.70 -35.95
C ALA A 753 -54.98 44.67 -35.86
N VAL A 754 -54.72 45.95 -35.54
CA VAL A 754 -55.76 47.00 -35.48
C VAL A 754 -56.43 47.21 -36.85
N ARG A 755 -55.67 47.07 -37.94
CA ARG A 755 -56.23 47.10 -39.31
C ARG A 755 -57.17 45.93 -39.58
N ARG A 756 -56.84 44.71 -39.13
CA ARG A 756 -57.72 43.54 -39.27
C ARG A 756 -58.98 43.68 -38.41
N GLU A 757 -58.83 44.15 -37.18
CA GLU A 757 -59.95 44.37 -36.26
C GLU A 757 -60.93 45.42 -36.81
N ASN A 758 -60.44 46.56 -37.29
CA ASN A 758 -61.28 47.54 -37.99
C ASN A 758 -62.03 46.95 -39.19
N LYS A 759 -61.39 46.05 -39.93
CA LYS A 759 -62.02 45.36 -41.06
C LYS A 759 -63.10 44.39 -40.58
N SER A 760 -62.88 43.67 -39.47
CA SER A 760 -63.86 42.79 -38.85
C SER A 760 -65.06 43.58 -38.35
N LEU A 761 -64.83 44.65 -37.57
CA LEU A 761 -65.88 45.52 -37.05
C LEU A 761 -66.68 46.20 -38.17
N ALA A 762 -66.04 46.60 -39.27
CA ALA A 762 -66.74 47.10 -40.44
C ALA A 762 -67.63 46.04 -41.10
N GLN A 763 -67.19 44.78 -41.12
CA GLN A 763 -67.98 43.66 -41.64
C GLN A 763 -69.15 43.32 -40.70
N GLU A 764 -68.93 43.27 -39.38
CA GLU A 764 -69.98 43.06 -38.39
C GLU A 764 -71.04 44.17 -38.42
N LEU A 765 -70.61 45.44 -38.54
CA LEU A 765 -71.53 46.56 -38.73
C LEU A 765 -72.37 46.39 -40.00
N LYS A 766 -71.76 45.92 -41.09
CA LYS A 766 -72.46 45.63 -42.33
C LYS A 766 -73.46 44.49 -42.14
N ASP A 767 -73.06 43.39 -41.51
CA ASP A 767 -73.91 42.23 -41.27
C ASP A 767 -75.09 42.56 -40.34
N ILE A 768 -74.88 43.37 -39.29
CA ILE A 768 -75.94 43.87 -38.41
C ILE A 768 -76.86 44.85 -39.15
N THR A 769 -76.31 45.69 -40.02
CA THR A 769 -77.09 46.60 -40.86
C THR A 769 -77.97 45.81 -41.85
N ASP A 770 -77.44 44.75 -42.44
CA ASP A 770 -78.17 43.84 -43.32
C ASP A 770 -79.26 43.08 -42.53
N GLN A 771 -78.97 42.63 -41.30
CA GLN A 771 -79.97 42.02 -40.39
C GLN A 771 -81.09 42.98 -39.98
N LEU A 772 -80.77 44.26 -39.73
CA LEU A 772 -81.76 45.30 -39.44
C LEU A 772 -82.65 45.62 -40.65
N GLY A 773 -82.11 45.48 -41.87
CA GLY A 773 -82.84 45.65 -43.14
C GLY A 773 -83.85 44.53 -43.44
N GLU A 774 -83.72 43.36 -42.81
CA GLU A 774 -84.55 42.18 -43.05
C GLU A 774 -85.79 42.07 -42.12
N GLY A 775 -86.07 43.06 -41.27
CA GLY A 775 -87.09 43.04 -40.21
C GLY A 775 -88.58 42.99 -40.63
N GLY A 776 -88.94 42.32 -41.73
CA GLY A 776 -90.29 42.35 -42.29
C GLY A 776 -90.82 41.05 -42.90
N LYS A 777 -90.78 39.90 -42.21
CA LYS A 777 -91.52 38.66 -42.58
C LYS A 777 -91.64 37.65 -41.41
N SER A 778 -92.32 38.04 -40.32
CA SER A 778 -92.27 37.35 -39.00
C SER A 778 -92.63 35.85 -38.90
N VAL A 779 -93.09 35.17 -39.95
CA VAL A 779 -93.26 33.69 -39.93
C VAL A 779 -92.26 32.98 -40.83
N HIS A 780 -91.94 33.55 -42.00
CA HIS A 780 -90.90 33.00 -42.85
C HIS A 780 -89.52 33.18 -42.22
N ASP A 781 -89.32 34.28 -41.49
CA ASP A 781 -88.08 34.60 -40.80
C ASP A 781 -87.87 33.69 -39.59
N LEU A 782 -88.95 33.33 -38.86
CA LEU A 782 -88.86 32.33 -37.78
C LEU A 782 -88.54 30.93 -38.32
N GLN A 783 -89.05 30.53 -39.48
CA GLN A 783 -88.69 29.25 -40.11
C GLN A 783 -87.26 29.25 -40.65
N LYS A 784 -86.77 30.37 -41.20
CA LYS A 784 -85.37 30.53 -41.62
C LYS A 784 -84.44 30.53 -40.41
N ALA A 785 -84.78 31.25 -39.34
CA ALA A 785 -84.03 31.27 -38.09
C ALA A 785 -83.99 29.89 -37.44
N ARG A 786 -85.11 29.15 -37.42
CA ARG A 786 -85.13 27.78 -36.94
C ARG A 786 -84.22 26.85 -37.75
N ARG A 787 -84.27 26.92 -39.10
CA ARG A 787 -83.37 26.12 -39.95
C ARG A 787 -81.90 26.50 -39.76
N ARG A 788 -81.61 27.79 -39.57
CA ARG A 788 -80.27 28.28 -39.25
C ARG A 788 -79.78 27.74 -37.91
N LEU A 789 -80.62 27.78 -36.87
CA LEU A 789 -80.30 27.21 -35.56
C LEU A 789 -80.18 25.68 -35.58
N GLU A 790 -80.95 24.99 -36.42
CA GLU A 790 -80.81 23.54 -36.64
C GLU A 790 -79.47 23.21 -37.33
N LEU A 791 -79.07 24.00 -38.33
CA LEU A 791 -77.74 23.88 -38.97
C LEU A 791 -76.60 24.23 -38.00
N GLU A 792 -76.70 25.32 -37.26
CA GLU A 792 -75.70 25.71 -36.25
C GLU A 792 -75.57 24.63 -35.16
N LYS A 793 -76.68 23.98 -34.77
CA LYS A 793 -76.65 22.84 -33.85
C LYS A 793 -75.95 21.63 -34.47
N GLU A 794 -76.23 21.31 -35.74
CA GLU A 794 -75.58 20.21 -36.46
C GLU A 794 -74.06 20.47 -36.63
N GLU A 795 -73.68 21.70 -36.96
CA GLU A 795 -72.27 22.13 -37.06
C GLU A 795 -71.56 22.06 -35.70
N LEU A 796 -72.19 22.52 -34.61
CA LEU A 796 -71.63 22.41 -33.26
C LEU A 796 -71.54 20.96 -32.78
N GLN A 797 -72.51 20.11 -33.12
CA GLN A 797 -72.45 18.69 -32.80
C GLN A 797 -71.31 18.01 -33.58
N GLN A 798 -71.15 18.33 -34.87
CA GLN A 798 -70.05 17.80 -35.66
C GLN A 798 -68.69 18.25 -35.10
N ALA A 799 -68.54 19.52 -34.73
CA ALA A 799 -67.32 20.04 -34.12
C ALA A 799 -67.01 19.39 -32.76
N LEU A 800 -68.05 19.07 -31.97
CA LEU A 800 -67.92 18.32 -30.72
C LEU A 800 -67.47 16.89 -30.99
N ASP A 801 -68.12 16.17 -31.92
CA ASP A 801 -67.78 14.79 -32.27
C ASP A 801 -66.34 14.70 -32.82
N GLU A 802 -65.91 15.67 -33.64
CA GLU A 802 -64.54 15.76 -34.14
C GLU A 802 -63.53 16.03 -33.01
N SER A 803 -63.88 16.88 -32.04
CA SER A 803 -63.05 17.17 -30.86
C SER A 803 -62.96 15.97 -29.92
N GLU A 804 -64.05 15.22 -29.71
CA GLU A 804 -64.10 13.99 -28.92
C GLU A 804 -63.25 12.89 -29.59
N ALA A 805 -63.37 12.71 -30.91
CA ALA A 805 -62.54 11.77 -31.66
C ALA A 805 -61.04 12.14 -31.59
N ALA A 806 -60.71 13.44 -31.65
CA ALA A 806 -59.33 13.91 -31.48
C ALA A 806 -58.81 13.64 -30.05
N LEU A 807 -59.64 13.88 -29.02
CA LEU A 807 -59.30 13.58 -27.63
C LEU A 807 -59.06 12.09 -27.42
N GLU A 808 -59.95 11.21 -27.89
CA GLU A 808 -59.80 9.75 -27.79
C GLU A 808 -58.52 9.25 -28.48
N ALA A 809 -58.16 9.84 -29.62
CA ALA A 809 -56.93 9.53 -30.33
C ALA A 809 -55.68 9.93 -29.52
N GLU A 810 -55.69 11.10 -28.88
CA GLU A 810 -54.59 11.57 -28.02
C GLU A 810 -54.50 10.77 -26.72
N GLU A 811 -55.62 10.46 -26.06
CA GLU A 811 -55.65 9.59 -24.87
C GLU A 811 -55.09 8.20 -25.19
N SER A 812 -55.44 7.65 -26.36
CA SER A 812 -54.89 6.40 -26.85
C SER A 812 -53.38 6.46 -27.10
N LYS A 813 -52.85 7.59 -27.60
CA LYS A 813 -51.40 7.80 -27.77
C LYS A 813 -50.70 7.86 -26.41
N VAL A 814 -51.26 8.60 -25.45
CA VAL A 814 -50.73 8.70 -24.08
C VAL A 814 -50.71 7.33 -23.40
N LEU A 815 -51.78 6.54 -23.53
CA LEU A 815 -51.85 5.21 -22.94
C LEU A 815 -50.78 4.27 -23.52
N ARG A 816 -50.59 4.28 -24.84
CA ARG A 816 -49.51 3.50 -25.49
C ARG A 816 -48.13 3.92 -24.98
N ALA A 817 -47.86 5.23 -24.93
CA ALA A 817 -46.59 5.75 -24.41
C ALA A 817 -46.37 5.37 -22.94
N GLN A 818 -47.42 5.39 -22.10
CA GLN A 818 -47.34 4.95 -20.70
C GLN A 818 -47.00 3.45 -20.58
N VAL A 819 -47.60 2.60 -21.41
CA VAL A 819 -47.31 1.17 -21.45
C VAL A 819 -45.87 0.91 -21.91
N GLU A 820 -45.41 1.58 -22.97
CA GLU A 820 -44.03 1.49 -23.46
C GLU A 820 -43.02 1.93 -22.39
N ILE A 821 -43.27 3.06 -21.70
CA ILE A 821 -42.44 3.52 -20.58
C ILE A 821 -42.41 2.48 -19.45
N SER A 822 -43.54 1.86 -19.12
CA SER A 822 -43.62 0.83 -18.09
C SER A 822 -42.83 -0.43 -18.48
N GLN A 823 -42.90 -0.85 -19.74
CA GLN A 823 -42.15 -1.98 -20.25
C GLN A 823 -40.64 -1.69 -20.22
N VAL A 824 -40.21 -0.52 -20.73
CA VAL A 824 -38.80 -0.10 -20.70
C VAL A 824 -38.28 -0.02 -19.26
N ARG A 825 -39.08 0.47 -18.30
CA ARG A 825 -38.71 0.47 -16.88
C ARG A 825 -38.49 -0.94 -16.34
N SER A 826 -39.40 -1.87 -16.62
CA SER A 826 -39.26 -3.27 -16.20
C SER A 826 -38.04 -3.96 -16.84
N GLU A 827 -37.77 -3.68 -18.12
CA GLU A 827 -36.57 -4.18 -18.80
C GLU A 827 -35.28 -3.61 -18.20
N ILE A 828 -35.26 -2.32 -17.85
CA ILE A 828 -34.13 -1.68 -17.16
C ILE A 828 -33.93 -2.28 -15.78
N GLU A 829 -34.99 -2.49 -14.98
CA GLU A 829 -34.92 -3.12 -13.66
C GLU A 829 -34.36 -4.55 -13.76
N LYS A 830 -34.83 -5.34 -14.73
CA LYS A 830 -34.31 -6.69 -14.98
C LYS A 830 -32.83 -6.67 -15.35
N ARG A 831 -32.41 -5.76 -16.24
CA ARG A 831 -31.00 -5.59 -16.61
C ARG A 831 -30.15 -5.14 -15.43
N LEU A 832 -30.67 -4.28 -14.55
CA LEU A 832 -29.99 -3.87 -13.33
C LEU A 832 -29.78 -5.07 -12.39
N GLN A 833 -30.81 -5.88 -12.18
CA GLN A 833 -30.71 -7.09 -11.36
C GLN A 833 -29.69 -8.09 -11.93
N GLU A 834 -29.74 -8.36 -13.24
CA GLU A 834 -28.75 -9.22 -13.93
C GLU A 834 -27.33 -8.67 -13.75
N LYS A 835 -27.14 -7.34 -13.81
CA LYS A 835 -25.83 -6.71 -13.57
C LYS A 835 -25.39 -6.79 -12.11
N GLU A 836 -26.30 -6.64 -11.16
CA GLU A 836 -26.00 -6.83 -9.73
C GLU A 836 -25.56 -8.27 -9.46
N GLU A 837 -26.22 -9.26 -10.04
CA GLU A 837 -25.83 -10.68 -9.95
C GLU A 837 -24.46 -10.95 -10.61
N GLU A 838 -24.17 -10.34 -11.77
CA GLU A 838 -22.84 -10.41 -12.40
C GLU A 838 -21.74 -9.80 -11.50
N PHE A 839 -22.00 -8.65 -10.87
CA PHE A 839 -21.05 -8.00 -9.95
C PHE A 839 -20.85 -8.83 -8.68
N GLU A 840 -21.91 -9.43 -8.15
CA GLU A 840 -21.85 -10.34 -7.01
C GLU A 840 -20.98 -11.57 -7.33
N ASN A 841 -21.19 -12.18 -8.51
CA ASN A 841 -20.38 -13.31 -8.98
C ASN A 841 -18.92 -12.92 -9.19
N THR A 842 -18.66 -11.74 -9.77
CA THR A 842 -17.29 -11.23 -9.97
C THR A 842 -16.60 -10.97 -8.63
N ARG A 843 -17.31 -10.40 -7.64
CA ARG A 843 -16.81 -10.24 -6.26
C ARG A 843 -16.47 -11.57 -5.61
N LYS A 844 -17.35 -12.58 -5.72
CA LYS A 844 -17.11 -13.93 -5.19
C LYS A 844 -15.90 -14.60 -5.86
N ASN A 845 -15.75 -14.46 -7.17
CA ASN A 845 -14.61 -15.01 -7.90
C ASN A 845 -13.28 -14.34 -7.50
N HIS A 846 -13.25 -13.01 -7.39
CA HIS A 846 -12.08 -12.30 -6.90
C HIS A 846 -11.75 -12.67 -5.45
N HIS A 847 -12.76 -12.88 -4.60
CA HIS A 847 -12.55 -13.33 -3.23
C HIS A 847 -11.92 -14.72 -3.17
N ARG A 848 -12.45 -15.70 -3.92
CA ARG A 848 -11.86 -17.04 -4.04
C ARG A 848 -10.42 -17.02 -4.57
N ALA A 849 -10.13 -16.16 -5.56
CA ALA A 849 -8.79 -16.00 -6.08
C ALA A 849 -7.82 -15.43 -5.03
N LEU A 850 -8.26 -14.47 -4.23
CA LEU A 850 -7.49 -13.93 -3.11
C LEU A 850 -7.24 -15.00 -2.03
N GLU A 851 -8.25 -15.76 -1.64
CA GLU A 851 -8.11 -16.87 -0.68
C GLU A 851 -7.14 -17.94 -1.20
N SER A 852 -7.20 -18.28 -2.48
CA SER A 852 -6.27 -19.25 -3.12
C SER A 852 -4.83 -18.73 -3.17
N MET A 853 -4.61 -17.46 -3.56
CA MET A 853 -3.28 -16.84 -3.49
C MET A 853 -2.76 -16.79 -2.05
N GLN A 854 -3.62 -16.46 -1.09
CA GLN A 854 -3.24 -16.40 0.31
C GLN A 854 -2.87 -17.79 0.86
N ALA A 855 -3.65 -18.83 0.56
CA ALA A 855 -3.33 -20.21 0.93
C ALA A 855 -2.00 -20.67 0.29
N SER A 856 -1.75 -20.31 -0.96
CA SER A 856 -0.49 -20.61 -1.66
C SER A 856 0.69 -19.90 -1.02
N LEU A 857 0.55 -18.62 -0.68
CA LEU A 857 1.58 -17.82 -0.01
C LEU A 857 1.87 -18.35 1.40
N GLU A 858 0.84 -18.73 2.16
CA GLU A 858 1.00 -19.33 3.49
C GLU A 858 1.69 -20.69 3.42
N SER A 859 1.36 -21.52 2.42
CA SER A 859 2.03 -22.79 2.16
C SER A 859 3.50 -22.59 1.81
N GLU A 860 3.81 -21.67 0.88
CA GLU A 860 5.19 -21.35 0.50
C GLU A 860 5.99 -20.78 1.69
N SER A 861 5.38 -19.89 2.48
CA SER A 861 6.01 -19.32 3.68
C SER A 861 6.33 -20.40 4.71
N ARG A 862 5.40 -21.33 4.98
CA ARG A 862 5.64 -22.46 5.89
C ARG A 862 6.73 -23.39 5.33
N GLY A 863 6.67 -23.73 4.05
CA GLY A 863 7.69 -24.55 3.39
C GLY A 863 9.08 -23.94 3.44
N ARG A 864 9.22 -22.64 3.16
CA ARG A 864 10.49 -21.90 3.31
C ARG A 864 11.00 -21.91 4.75
N ALA A 865 10.12 -21.75 5.74
CA ALA A 865 10.50 -21.77 7.15
C ALA A 865 10.97 -23.15 7.61
N GLU A 866 10.29 -24.23 7.19
CA GLU A 866 10.68 -25.62 7.48
C GLU A 866 12.01 -25.97 6.79
N LEU A 867 12.18 -25.62 5.51
CA LEU A 867 13.45 -25.80 4.79
C LEU A 867 14.60 -25.05 5.47
N LEU A 868 14.38 -23.82 5.90
CA LEU A 868 15.40 -23.04 6.59
C LEU A 868 15.79 -23.65 7.95
N ARG A 869 14.82 -24.19 8.70
CA ARG A 869 15.09 -24.91 9.96
C ARG A 869 15.89 -26.19 9.71
N MET A 870 15.48 -26.99 8.72
CA MET A 870 16.17 -28.22 8.37
C MET A 870 17.59 -27.95 7.89
N LYS A 871 17.78 -26.92 7.04
CA LYS A 871 19.09 -26.46 6.59
C LYS A 871 20.01 -26.10 7.76
N LYS A 872 19.53 -25.27 8.70
CA LYS A 872 20.31 -24.88 9.88
C LYS A 872 20.67 -26.08 10.77
N LYS A 873 19.77 -27.04 10.90
CA LYS A 873 20.03 -28.27 11.66
C LYS A 873 21.11 -29.11 10.99
N LEU A 874 21.01 -29.36 9.68
CA LEU A 874 22.02 -30.11 8.93
C LEU A 874 23.37 -29.40 8.93
N GLU A 875 23.41 -28.08 8.83
CA GLU A 875 24.66 -27.30 8.97
C GLU A 875 25.29 -27.46 10.36
N ALA A 876 24.48 -27.52 11.42
CA ALA A 876 24.96 -27.77 12.78
C ALA A 876 25.46 -29.22 12.95
N ASP A 877 24.71 -30.22 12.47
CA ASP A 877 25.08 -31.63 12.53
C ASP A 877 26.38 -31.90 11.76
N ILE A 878 26.57 -31.28 10.58
CA ILE A 878 27.82 -31.36 9.81
C ILE A 878 28.98 -30.79 10.61
N ASN A 879 28.81 -29.63 11.23
CA ASN A 879 29.85 -28.99 12.04
C ASN A 879 30.24 -29.86 13.26
N GLU A 880 29.27 -30.49 13.93
CA GLU A 880 29.55 -31.44 15.02
C GLU A 880 30.31 -32.67 14.53
N LEU A 881 29.95 -33.22 13.37
CA LEU A 881 30.66 -34.34 12.75
C LEU A 881 32.08 -33.96 12.31
N GLU A 882 32.28 -32.75 11.80
CA GLU A 882 33.61 -32.22 11.46
C GLU A 882 34.50 -32.11 12.71
N ILE A 883 33.97 -31.57 13.82
CA ILE A 883 34.69 -31.50 15.10
C ILE A 883 35.02 -32.91 15.62
N ALA A 884 34.09 -33.86 15.55
CA ALA A 884 34.30 -35.24 15.98
C ALA A 884 35.36 -35.94 15.11
N LEU A 885 35.34 -35.71 13.81
CA LEU A 885 36.34 -36.23 12.87
C LEU A 885 37.73 -35.66 13.16
N ASP A 886 37.83 -34.36 13.44
CA ASP A 886 39.10 -33.72 13.82
C ASP A 886 39.65 -34.28 15.14
N HIS A 887 38.79 -34.50 16.15
CA HIS A 887 39.20 -35.17 17.37
C HIS A 887 39.68 -36.60 17.13
N SER A 888 38.98 -37.38 16.30
CA SER A 888 39.37 -38.75 15.93
C SER A 888 40.70 -38.78 15.17
N ASN A 889 40.88 -37.87 14.19
CA ASN A 889 42.13 -37.73 13.44
C ASN A 889 43.29 -37.34 14.34
N LYS A 890 43.07 -36.44 15.30
CA LYS A 890 44.09 -36.04 16.28
C LYS A 890 44.47 -37.19 17.20
N ALA A 891 43.48 -37.94 17.72
CA ALA A 891 43.71 -39.14 18.51
C ALA A 891 44.48 -40.21 17.72
N ASN A 892 44.15 -40.41 16.44
CA ASN A 892 44.87 -41.34 15.57
C ASN A 892 46.32 -40.89 15.31
N ALA A 893 46.55 -39.60 15.08
CA ALA A 893 47.90 -39.05 14.92
C ALA A 893 48.75 -39.23 16.20
N ASP A 894 48.16 -39.06 17.37
CA ASP A 894 48.86 -39.28 18.64
C ASP A 894 49.08 -40.78 18.93
N ALA A 895 48.14 -41.65 18.55
CA ALA A 895 48.33 -43.10 18.58
C ALA A 895 49.47 -43.55 17.65
N GLN A 896 49.58 -43.00 16.44
CA GLN A 896 50.68 -43.29 15.53
C GLN A 896 52.04 -42.82 16.07
N LYS A 897 52.10 -41.65 16.72
CA LYS A 897 53.32 -41.19 17.40
C LYS A 897 53.74 -42.13 18.53
N ASN A 898 52.79 -42.60 19.33
CA ASN A 898 53.06 -43.56 20.41
C ASN A 898 53.53 -44.90 19.85
N LEU A 899 52.91 -45.39 18.78
CA LEU A 899 53.30 -46.62 18.11
C LEU A 899 54.72 -46.52 17.54
N LYS A 900 55.08 -45.36 16.98
CA LYS A 900 56.45 -45.07 16.54
C LYS A 900 57.46 -45.06 17.70
N ARG A 901 57.12 -44.41 18.82
CA ARG A 901 57.94 -44.46 20.04
C ARG A 901 58.16 -45.89 20.51
N TYR A 902 57.11 -46.71 20.59
CA TYR A 902 57.24 -48.12 20.98
C TYR A 902 58.08 -48.93 19.99
N GLN A 903 57.95 -48.68 18.69
CA GLN A 903 58.81 -49.30 17.67
C GLN A 903 60.29 -48.92 17.84
N ASP A 904 60.58 -47.66 18.12
CA ASP A 904 61.94 -47.17 18.34
C ASP A 904 62.53 -47.77 19.63
N THR A 905 61.76 -47.81 20.73
CA THR A 905 62.17 -48.48 21.98
C THR A 905 62.39 -49.98 21.79
N THR A 906 61.55 -50.65 21.00
CA THR A 906 61.74 -52.08 20.69
C THR A 906 63.02 -52.32 19.91
N ARG A 907 63.37 -51.44 18.97
CA ARG A 907 64.65 -51.51 18.25
C ARG A 907 65.85 -51.29 19.16
N GLU A 908 65.79 -50.32 20.07
CA GLU A 908 66.86 -50.08 21.05
C GLU A 908 67.08 -51.31 21.94
N LEU A 909 66.00 -51.93 22.43
CA LEU A 909 66.08 -53.16 23.21
C LEU A 909 66.62 -54.35 22.39
N GLN A 910 66.25 -54.46 21.12
CA GLN A 910 66.81 -55.47 20.21
C GLN A 910 68.31 -55.28 20.02
N LEU A 911 68.78 -54.04 19.82
CA LEU A 911 70.20 -53.72 19.71
C LEU A 911 70.97 -54.05 21.00
N GLN A 912 70.40 -53.75 22.17
CA GLN A 912 71.01 -54.13 23.46
C GLN A 912 71.13 -55.64 23.60
N VAL A 913 70.11 -56.41 23.22
CA VAL A 913 70.16 -57.89 23.27
C VAL A 913 71.21 -58.44 22.31
N GLU A 914 71.34 -57.88 21.10
CA GLU A 914 72.37 -58.27 20.14
C GLU A 914 73.79 -57.96 20.66
N GLU A 915 73.97 -56.84 21.35
CA GLU A 915 75.25 -56.43 21.94
C GLU A 915 75.64 -57.35 23.12
N GLU A 916 74.68 -57.68 23.99
CA GLU A 916 74.84 -58.66 25.07
C GLU A 916 75.14 -60.08 24.53
N GLN A 917 74.49 -60.47 23.43
CA GLN A 917 74.77 -61.75 22.76
C GLN A 917 76.19 -61.78 22.17
N ARG A 918 76.63 -60.72 21.50
CA ARG A 918 78.02 -60.62 21.01
C ARG A 918 79.02 -60.68 22.15
N SER A 919 78.78 -59.95 23.24
CA SER A 919 79.66 -59.99 24.42
C SER A 919 79.73 -61.41 25.01
N ARG A 920 78.60 -62.13 25.06
CA ARG A 920 78.55 -63.53 25.48
C ARG A 920 79.34 -64.45 24.56
N ASP A 921 79.24 -64.27 23.25
CA ASP A 921 79.95 -65.09 22.27
C ASP A 921 81.46 -64.82 22.30
N GLU A 922 81.88 -63.56 22.46
CA GLU A 922 83.28 -63.18 22.69
C GLU A 922 83.84 -63.81 23.98
N ALA A 923 83.06 -63.79 25.07
CA ALA A 923 83.44 -64.45 26.32
C ALA A 923 83.55 -65.98 26.16
N ARG A 924 82.63 -66.60 25.41
CA ARG A 924 82.71 -68.04 25.08
C ARG A 924 83.93 -68.37 24.25
N GLU A 925 84.28 -67.54 23.28
CA GLU A 925 85.47 -67.73 22.45
C GLU A 925 86.75 -67.60 23.27
N GLN A 926 86.80 -66.65 24.22
CA GLN A 926 87.90 -66.53 25.19
C GLN A 926 88.05 -67.77 26.08
N VAL A 927 86.95 -68.36 26.54
CA VAL A 927 86.97 -69.64 27.29
C VAL A 927 87.51 -70.78 26.42
N LEU A 928 87.08 -70.88 25.16
CA LEU A 928 87.54 -71.89 24.21
C LEU A 928 89.04 -71.77 23.91
N VAL A 929 89.57 -70.54 23.82
CA VAL A 929 91.00 -70.26 23.69
C VAL A 929 91.75 -70.67 24.96
N ALA A 930 91.20 -70.39 26.14
CA ALA A 930 91.79 -70.81 27.41
C ALA A 930 91.81 -72.35 27.57
N GLU A 931 90.74 -73.04 27.16
CA GLU A 931 90.67 -74.51 27.15
C GLU A 931 91.69 -75.12 26.19
N ARG A 932 91.88 -74.55 25.00
CA ARG A 932 92.95 -74.99 24.06
C ARG A 932 94.34 -74.79 24.65
N ARG A 933 94.59 -73.66 25.33
CA ARG A 933 95.86 -73.44 26.04
C ARG A 933 96.09 -74.45 27.16
N ALA A 934 95.04 -74.80 27.90
CA ALA A 934 95.11 -75.82 28.95
C ALA A 934 95.38 -77.23 28.37
N GLN A 935 94.81 -77.57 27.21
CA GLN A 935 95.10 -78.83 26.52
C GLN A 935 96.53 -78.92 26.01
N ILE A 936 97.09 -77.82 25.47
CA ILE A 936 98.50 -77.76 25.05
C ILE A 936 99.42 -77.96 26.26
N ALA A 937 99.16 -77.26 27.38
CA ALA A 937 99.92 -77.43 28.61
C ALA A 937 99.81 -78.85 29.19
N GLN A 938 98.67 -79.51 29.01
CA GLN A 938 98.47 -80.91 29.41
C GLN A 938 99.25 -81.89 28.52
N GLN A 939 99.34 -81.64 27.20
CA GLN A 939 100.21 -82.41 26.31
C GLN A 939 101.69 -82.23 26.64
N GLU A 940 102.14 -81.00 26.91
CA GLU A 940 103.52 -80.72 27.35
C GLU A 940 103.86 -81.45 28.65
N LYS A 941 102.90 -81.50 29.59
CA LYS A 941 103.06 -82.28 30.83
C LYS A 941 103.25 -83.77 30.54
N ASP A 942 102.46 -84.36 29.64
CA ASP A 942 102.53 -85.79 29.35
C ASP A 942 103.83 -86.15 28.60
N GLU A 943 104.36 -85.26 27.75
CA GLU A 943 105.69 -85.40 27.13
C GLU A 943 106.83 -85.33 28.16
N LEU A 944 106.73 -84.44 29.15
CA LEU A 944 107.68 -84.34 30.25
C LEU A 944 107.67 -85.60 31.16
N VAL A 945 106.53 -86.26 31.33
CA VAL A 945 106.42 -87.52 32.08
C VAL A 945 107.18 -88.65 31.38
N VAL A 946 107.09 -88.76 30.05
CA VAL A 946 107.84 -89.76 29.28
C VAL A 946 109.35 -89.49 29.32
N ALA A 947 109.77 -88.22 29.24
CA ALA A 947 111.16 -87.83 29.41
C ALA A 947 111.68 -88.14 30.83
N PHE A 948 110.83 -87.95 31.85
CA PHE A 948 111.14 -88.26 33.25
C PHE A 948 111.35 -89.76 33.49
N GLU A 949 110.54 -90.65 32.89
CA GLU A 949 110.71 -92.11 33.03
C GLU A 949 111.99 -92.65 32.38
N GLN A 950 112.45 -92.02 31.28
CA GLN A 950 113.75 -92.35 30.67
C GLN A 950 114.93 -91.83 31.51
N ALA A 951 114.78 -90.65 32.13
CA ALA A 951 115.77 -90.11 33.07
C ALA A 951 115.87 -90.93 34.37
N GLU A 952 114.75 -91.48 34.89
CA GLU A 952 114.73 -92.29 36.11
C GLU A 952 115.55 -93.60 35.99
N ARG A 953 115.62 -94.22 34.81
CA ARG A 953 116.45 -95.42 34.59
C ARG A 953 117.94 -95.11 34.59
N ALA A 954 118.35 -93.95 34.08
CA ALA A 954 119.74 -93.50 34.16
C ALA A 954 120.11 -93.02 35.57
N ARG A 955 119.15 -92.43 36.31
CA ARG A 955 119.31 -91.94 37.68
C ARG A 955 119.57 -93.07 38.70
N ARG A 956 118.93 -94.24 38.56
CA ARG A 956 119.14 -95.39 39.47
C ARG A 956 120.56 -95.98 39.43
N GLN A 957 121.34 -95.73 38.38
CA GLN A 957 122.74 -96.17 38.29
C GLN A 957 123.72 -95.15 38.92
N ALA A 958 123.31 -93.88 39.05
CA ALA A 958 124.13 -92.80 39.62
C ALA A 958 123.75 -92.44 41.08
N GLU A 959 122.57 -92.86 41.56
CA GLU A 959 122.10 -92.63 42.94
C GLU A 959 122.79 -93.50 44.01
N PHE A 960 123.61 -94.49 43.62
CA PHE A 960 124.46 -95.22 44.58
C PHE A 960 125.68 -94.40 45.04
N GLU A 961 126.08 -93.37 44.30
CA GLU A 961 127.28 -92.56 44.60
C GLU A 961 126.96 -91.20 45.24
N CYS A 962 125.70 -90.73 45.21
CA CYS A 962 125.33 -89.39 45.69
C CYS A 962 124.39 -89.42 46.91
N ALA A 963 124.52 -90.46 47.74
CA ALA A 963 124.07 -90.42 49.14
C ALA A 963 124.98 -89.53 50.01
N ASP A 964 126.11 -89.03 49.46
CA ASP A 964 127.19 -88.33 50.18
C ASP A 964 127.18 -86.79 50.01
N SER A 965 126.13 -86.19 49.43
CA SER A 965 126.05 -84.71 49.29
C SER A 965 124.72 -84.12 49.76
N LYS A 966 124.01 -84.87 50.60
CA LYS A 966 122.72 -84.53 51.20
C LYS A 966 122.86 -83.92 52.59
N GLU A 967 123.68 -82.87 52.79
CA GLU A 967 123.58 -82.08 54.04
C GLU A 967 124.32 -80.73 54.10
N THR A 968 125.06 -80.31 53.07
CA THR A 968 125.91 -79.09 53.15
C THR A 968 125.48 -77.94 52.22
N ALA A 969 124.19 -77.61 52.14
CA ALA A 969 123.75 -76.31 51.59
C ALA A 969 122.35 -75.84 52.03
N SER A 970 121.78 -76.37 53.12
CA SER A 970 120.45 -75.95 53.64
C SER A 970 120.51 -75.12 54.92
N SER A 971 121.65 -74.52 55.31
CA SER A 971 121.68 -73.83 56.63
C SER A 971 122.61 -72.64 56.84
N LEU A 972 123.21 -72.03 55.80
CA LEU A 972 124.03 -70.81 56.03
C LEU A 972 123.92 -69.77 54.90
N SER A 973 122.76 -69.12 54.79
CA SER A 973 122.61 -67.66 54.83
C SER A 973 121.20 -67.27 54.31
N ASN A 974 120.09 -67.68 54.92
CA ASN A 974 119.71 -67.25 56.27
C ASN A 974 120.50 -66.03 56.70
N THR A 975 120.09 -64.85 56.24
CA THR A 975 119.58 -63.82 57.13
C THR A 975 119.64 -62.45 56.44
N ASN A 976 118.45 -61.89 56.24
CA ASN A 976 118.18 -60.65 56.96
C ASN A 976 118.99 -59.41 56.50
N ALA A 977 118.87 -59.05 55.22
CA ALA A 977 119.12 -57.66 54.81
C ALA A 977 118.17 -57.10 53.72
N ALA A 978 117.51 -57.91 52.89
CA ALA A 978 116.56 -57.37 51.90
C ALA A 978 115.09 -57.37 52.36
N LEU A 979 114.83 -57.71 53.63
CA LEU A 979 113.66 -57.25 54.39
C LEU A 979 113.73 -55.75 54.74
N SER A 980 114.58 -54.97 54.05
CA SER A 980 114.38 -53.50 53.93
C SER A 980 113.55 -53.11 52.71
N ALA A 981 113.40 -53.96 51.68
CA ALA A 981 112.54 -53.64 50.54
C ALA A 981 111.05 -53.87 50.83
N GLN A 982 110.73 -54.59 51.92
CA GLN A 982 109.40 -54.59 52.53
C GLN A 982 109.08 -53.30 53.32
N LYS A 983 109.99 -52.32 53.41
CA LYS A 983 109.61 -50.96 53.83
C LYS A 983 108.86 -50.19 52.72
N ARG A 984 109.00 -50.60 51.45
CA ARG A 984 108.21 -50.05 50.32
C ARG A 984 106.85 -50.72 50.10
N LYS A 985 106.58 -51.78 50.88
CA LYS A 985 105.42 -51.88 51.78
C LYS A 985 104.12 -51.20 51.32
N LEU A 986 103.50 -50.24 51.97
CA LEU A 986 103.95 -49.34 53.02
C LEU A 986 103.32 -47.96 52.67
N GLU A 987 103.80 -47.35 51.59
CA GLU A 987 103.34 -46.01 51.15
C GLU A 987 102.36 -46.04 49.95
N GLY A 988 102.40 -47.06 49.08
CA GLY A 988 101.41 -47.19 47.99
C GLY A 988 100.04 -47.66 48.48
N GLU A 989 100.04 -48.52 49.49
CA GLU A 989 98.85 -48.95 50.24
C GLU A 989 98.27 -47.78 51.10
N ILE A 990 98.93 -46.61 51.17
CA ILE A 990 98.39 -45.34 51.74
C ILE A 990 97.67 -44.47 50.68
N GLN A 991 97.86 -44.67 49.37
CA GLN A 991 97.10 -43.98 48.33
C GLN A 991 96.02 -44.83 47.65
N GLN A 992 96.06 -46.16 47.85
CA GLN A 992 94.88 -47.02 47.68
C GLN A 992 93.71 -46.55 48.59
N LEU A 993 94.01 -45.93 49.74
CA LEU A 993 93.05 -45.23 50.60
C LEU A 993 92.70 -43.80 50.13
N GLN A 994 93.41 -43.21 49.17
CA GLN A 994 93.05 -41.90 48.58
C GLN A 994 92.17 -42.06 47.34
N SER A 995 92.27 -43.17 46.60
CA SER A 995 91.32 -43.53 45.53
C SER A 995 89.97 -43.97 46.09
N GLU A 996 89.95 -44.68 47.22
CA GLU A 996 88.70 -45.02 47.93
C GLU A 996 88.14 -43.83 48.72
N MET A 997 88.97 -42.84 49.08
CA MET A 997 88.52 -41.52 49.51
C MET A 997 88.01 -40.67 48.32
N GLU A 998 88.52 -40.84 47.09
CA GLU A 998 88.05 -40.14 45.86
C GLU A 998 86.75 -40.71 45.29
N ASP A 999 86.47 -42.00 45.44
CA ASP A 999 85.17 -42.60 45.05
C ASP A 999 84.10 -42.43 46.14
N ALA A 1000 84.48 -42.50 47.42
CA ALA A 1000 83.60 -42.03 48.51
C ALA A 1000 83.44 -40.49 48.50
N LEU A 1001 84.39 -39.71 47.98
CA LEU A 1001 84.24 -38.26 47.71
C LEU A 1001 83.48 -37.96 46.42
N ASN A 1002 83.39 -38.88 45.45
CA ASN A 1002 82.54 -38.72 44.27
C ASN A 1002 81.09 -39.16 44.53
N GLU A 1003 80.88 -40.15 45.40
CA GLU A 1003 79.55 -40.46 45.96
C GLU A 1003 79.13 -39.45 47.03
N LEU A 1004 80.07 -38.87 47.81
CA LEU A 1004 79.81 -37.70 48.64
C LEU A 1004 79.71 -36.40 47.82
N LYS A 1005 80.26 -36.29 46.59
CA LYS A 1005 79.97 -35.18 45.64
C LYS A 1005 78.61 -35.33 44.96
N ASN A 1006 78.16 -36.55 44.70
CA ASN A 1006 76.79 -36.83 44.22
C ASN A 1006 75.75 -36.79 45.35
N ALA A 1007 76.18 -36.95 46.61
CA ALA A 1007 75.40 -36.66 47.80
C ALA A 1007 75.51 -35.18 48.21
N ASP A 1008 76.62 -34.48 47.95
CA ASP A 1008 76.81 -33.02 48.10
C ASP A 1008 76.22 -32.26 46.91
N GLU A 1009 75.88 -32.87 45.77
CA GLU A 1009 74.99 -32.29 44.75
C GLU A 1009 73.52 -32.56 45.06
N ARG A 1010 73.20 -33.56 45.88
CA ARG A 1010 71.86 -33.77 46.44
C ARG A 1010 71.62 -32.93 47.70
N VAL A 1011 72.67 -32.66 48.48
CA VAL A 1011 72.67 -31.70 49.59
C VAL A 1011 73.02 -30.29 49.10
N ARG A 1012 73.75 -30.03 48.01
CA ARG A 1012 73.77 -28.72 47.33
C ARG A 1012 72.53 -28.50 46.48
N LYS A 1013 71.78 -29.48 46.00
CA LYS A 1013 70.44 -29.19 45.45
C LYS A 1013 69.43 -28.92 46.55
N SER A 1014 69.56 -29.57 47.71
CA SER A 1014 68.75 -29.29 48.90
C SER A 1014 69.22 -28.06 49.70
N ALA A 1015 70.49 -27.64 49.62
CA ALA A 1015 71.08 -26.45 50.24
C ALA A 1015 71.27 -25.30 49.25
N VAL A 1016 71.16 -25.53 47.94
CA VAL A 1016 70.74 -24.53 46.95
C VAL A 1016 69.23 -24.48 46.92
N GLU A 1017 68.43 -25.44 47.40
CA GLU A 1017 67.01 -25.19 47.68
C GLU A 1017 66.82 -24.50 49.02
N THR A 1018 67.62 -24.80 50.05
CA THR A 1018 67.55 -24.08 51.34
C THR A 1018 68.28 -22.75 51.25
N GLY A 1019 69.35 -22.64 50.48
CA GLY A 1019 70.08 -21.40 50.17
C GLY A 1019 69.45 -20.59 49.04
N ARG A 1020 68.73 -21.17 48.07
CA ARG A 1020 67.79 -20.44 47.20
C ARG A 1020 66.49 -20.16 47.92
N LEU A 1021 66.08 -20.89 48.96
CA LEU A 1021 64.99 -20.47 49.85
C LEU A 1021 65.47 -19.45 50.88
N THR A 1022 66.78 -19.33 51.19
CA THR A 1022 67.36 -18.32 52.10
C THR A 1022 67.87 -17.08 51.36
N ASP A 1023 68.31 -17.22 50.10
CA ASP A 1023 68.57 -16.14 49.14
C ASP A 1023 67.29 -15.74 48.41
N GLN A 1024 66.28 -16.61 48.26
CA GLN A 1024 64.90 -16.18 48.00
C GLN A 1024 64.25 -15.70 49.27
N LEU A 1025 64.61 -16.09 50.50
CA LEU A 1025 64.13 -15.38 51.71
C LEU A 1025 64.86 -14.06 51.91
N GLN A 1026 66.12 -13.89 51.51
CA GLN A 1026 66.88 -12.63 51.60
C GLN A 1026 66.60 -11.74 50.39
N ALA A 1027 66.37 -12.29 49.19
CA ALA A 1027 65.80 -11.55 48.06
C ALA A 1027 64.31 -11.33 48.23
N GLU A 1028 63.54 -12.18 48.91
CA GLU A 1028 62.17 -11.89 49.38
C GLU A 1028 62.22 -11.01 50.63
N HIS A 1029 63.28 -10.93 51.44
CA HIS A 1029 63.35 -9.99 52.58
C HIS A 1029 63.90 -8.62 52.15
N GLU A 1030 64.72 -8.56 51.11
CA GLU A 1030 65.10 -7.34 50.37
C GLU A 1030 64.02 -6.95 49.36
N GLN A 1031 63.26 -7.89 48.78
CA GLN A 1031 61.99 -7.62 48.09
C GLN A 1031 60.89 -7.29 49.09
N ILE A 1032 60.82 -7.82 50.31
CA ILE A 1032 59.83 -7.41 51.31
C ILE A 1032 60.26 -6.10 51.93
N GLN A 1033 61.54 -5.78 52.13
CA GLN A 1033 61.97 -4.44 52.58
C GLN A 1033 61.93 -3.39 51.46
N SER A 1034 62.17 -3.76 50.20
CA SER A 1034 61.94 -2.88 49.06
C SER A 1034 60.47 -2.81 48.69
N LEU A 1035 59.66 -3.86 48.87
CA LEU A 1035 58.20 -3.86 48.82
C LEU A 1035 57.60 -3.23 50.05
N ASP A 1036 58.26 -3.09 51.21
CA ASP A 1036 57.76 -2.39 52.40
C ASP A 1036 58.18 -0.91 52.36
N LYS A 1037 59.29 -0.57 51.68
CA LYS A 1037 59.62 0.80 51.25
C LYS A 1037 58.79 1.26 50.06
N VAL A 1038 58.54 0.40 49.07
CA VAL A 1038 57.63 0.63 47.94
C VAL A 1038 56.19 0.54 48.42
N ARG A 1039 55.82 -0.28 49.41
CA ARG A 1039 54.50 -0.25 50.05
C ARG A 1039 54.34 0.93 50.97
N LYS A 1040 55.36 1.44 51.67
CA LYS A 1040 55.26 2.73 52.39
C LYS A 1040 55.23 3.93 51.43
N ALA A 1041 55.95 3.86 50.31
CA ALA A 1041 55.87 4.85 49.23
C ALA A 1041 54.53 4.74 48.47
N LEU A 1042 53.99 3.53 48.28
CA LEU A 1042 52.69 3.24 47.67
C LEU A 1042 51.55 3.45 48.65
N GLU A 1043 51.73 3.36 49.98
CA GLU A 1043 50.77 3.70 51.04
C GLU A 1043 50.77 5.21 51.28
N SER A 1044 51.92 5.90 51.10
CA SER A 1044 51.99 7.36 51.03
C SER A 1044 51.37 7.86 49.73
N GLN A 1045 51.66 7.23 48.59
CA GLN A 1045 50.98 7.50 47.32
C GLN A 1045 49.53 7.01 47.34
N LEU A 1046 49.15 5.97 48.09
CA LEU A 1046 47.74 5.56 48.27
C LEU A 1046 47.01 6.49 49.21
N LYS A 1047 47.65 7.08 50.22
CA LYS A 1047 47.05 8.12 51.06
C LYS A 1047 46.94 9.44 50.31
N GLU A 1048 47.92 9.78 49.48
CA GLU A 1048 47.87 10.97 48.61
C GLU A 1048 46.91 10.75 47.43
N MET A 1049 46.82 9.53 46.90
CA MET A 1049 45.83 9.11 45.90
C MET A 1049 44.47 8.86 46.51
N GLN A 1050 44.33 8.47 47.78
CA GLN A 1050 43.04 8.40 48.50
C GLN A 1050 42.58 9.79 48.90
N ALA A 1051 43.46 10.71 49.28
CA ALA A 1051 43.10 12.11 49.47
C ALA A 1051 42.72 12.77 48.14
N ARG A 1052 43.44 12.45 47.04
CA ARG A 1052 43.05 12.87 45.69
C ARG A 1052 41.83 12.12 45.14
N LEU A 1053 41.58 10.88 45.55
CA LEU A 1053 40.39 10.11 45.19
C LEU A 1053 39.20 10.62 46.00
N GLU A 1054 39.34 10.99 47.27
CA GLU A 1054 38.30 11.62 48.09
C GLU A 1054 38.03 13.06 47.63
N GLU A 1055 39.05 13.84 47.21
CA GLU A 1055 38.85 15.14 46.54
C GLU A 1055 38.26 14.99 45.13
N ALA A 1056 38.70 13.99 44.35
CA ALA A 1056 38.15 13.69 43.03
C ALA A 1056 36.77 13.03 43.11
N GLU A 1057 36.44 12.29 44.15
CA GLU A 1057 35.11 11.73 44.45
C GLU A 1057 34.21 12.82 45.01
N ALA A 1058 34.71 13.77 45.81
CA ALA A 1058 33.93 14.95 46.21
C ALA A 1058 33.67 15.90 45.02
N GLN A 1059 34.64 16.06 44.10
CA GLN A 1059 34.48 16.79 42.84
C GLN A 1059 33.66 16.01 41.81
N SER A 1060 33.75 14.69 41.75
CA SER A 1060 32.96 13.78 40.89
C SER A 1060 31.56 13.55 41.44
N MET A 1061 31.31 13.68 42.74
CA MET A 1061 29.96 13.68 43.33
C MET A 1061 29.29 15.05 43.17
N LYS A 1062 30.03 16.17 43.19
CA LYS A 1062 29.50 17.49 42.82
C LYS A 1062 29.29 17.62 41.30
N GLY A 1063 30.20 17.09 40.49
CA GLY A 1063 30.11 17.00 39.04
C GLY A 1063 29.07 15.98 38.58
N GLY A 1064 28.96 14.86 39.30
CA GLY A 1064 28.01 13.78 39.13
C GLY A 1064 26.61 14.18 39.54
N LYS A 1065 26.41 14.97 40.62
CA LYS A 1065 25.12 15.60 40.93
C LYS A 1065 24.71 16.65 39.90
N ARG A 1066 25.65 17.41 39.33
CA ARG A 1066 25.37 18.34 38.20
C ARG A 1066 25.13 17.60 36.88
N ALA A 1067 25.80 16.48 36.65
CA ALA A 1067 25.60 15.62 35.50
C ALA A 1067 24.30 14.83 35.61
N LEU A 1068 23.93 14.34 36.80
CA LEU A 1068 22.61 13.77 37.12
C LEU A 1068 21.52 14.83 37.04
N ALA A 1069 21.71 16.06 37.52
CA ALA A 1069 20.72 17.12 37.33
C ALA A 1069 20.58 17.53 35.86
N LYS A 1070 21.67 17.50 35.07
CA LYS A 1070 21.61 17.69 33.61
C LYS A 1070 21.03 16.49 32.89
N LEU A 1071 21.28 15.26 33.35
CA LEU A 1071 20.70 14.03 32.80
C LEU A 1071 19.24 13.89 33.19
N ASP A 1072 18.80 14.33 34.37
CA ASP A 1072 17.41 14.41 34.80
C ASP A 1072 16.68 15.53 34.07
N ALA A 1073 17.32 16.69 33.86
CA ALA A 1073 16.77 17.75 33.01
C ALA A 1073 16.68 17.28 31.55
N LYS A 1074 17.68 16.54 31.06
CA LYS A 1074 17.69 15.97 29.72
C LYS A 1074 16.76 14.77 29.59
N CYS A 1075 16.54 13.99 30.65
CA CYS A 1075 15.53 12.94 30.71
C CYS A 1075 14.14 13.57 30.75
N ARG A 1076 13.92 14.69 31.46
CA ARG A 1076 12.65 15.44 31.41
C ARG A 1076 12.42 16.13 30.06
N GLU A 1077 13.46 16.67 29.44
CA GLU A 1077 13.39 17.18 28.06
C GLU A 1077 13.13 16.04 27.08
N LEU A 1078 13.81 14.90 27.20
CA LEU A 1078 13.59 13.72 26.36
C LEU A 1078 12.24 13.06 26.64
N GLU A 1079 11.71 13.10 27.87
CA GLU A 1079 10.36 12.65 28.23
C GLU A 1079 9.32 13.62 27.68
N SER A 1080 9.58 14.93 27.73
CA SER A 1080 8.72 15.95 27.11
C SER A 1080 8.79 15.90 25.58
N GLU A 1081 9.95 15.61 25.00
CA GLU A 1081 10.13 15.38 23.57
C GLU A 1081 9.52 14.04 23.16
N LEU A 1082 9.60 12.99 23.99
CA LEU A 1082 8.93 11.72 23.76
C LEU A 1082 7.41 11.84 23.91
N GLU A 1083 6.91 12.66 24.83
CA GLU A 1083 5.48 13.00 24.91
C GLU A 1083 5.04 13.88 23.75
N ALA A 1084 5.84 14.86 23.34
CA ALA A 1084 5.57 15.68 22.16
C ALA A 1084 5.62 14.85 20.88
N GLU A 1085 6.57 13.92 20.78
CA GLU A 1085 6.73 13.01 19.65
C GLU A 1085 5.69 11.90 19.69
N SER A 1086 5.22 11.47 20.87
CA SER A 1086 4.07 10.58 21.04
C SER A 1086 2.75 11.28 20.65
N ARG A 1087 2.60 12.57 20.97
CA ARG A 1087 1.47 13.41 20.49
C ARG A 1087 1.56 13.64 18.99
N ARG A 1088 2.73 13.99 18.45
CA ARG A 1088 2.95 14.10 16.99
C ARG A 1088 2.79 12.76 16.29
N HIS A 1089 3.16 11.64 16.91
CA HIS A 1089 2.95 10.30 16.38
C HIS A 1089 1.46 9.93 16.44
N ALA A 1090 0.73 10.30 17.49
CA ALA A 1090 -0.72 10.13 17.57
C ALA A 1090 -1.46 10.99 16.54
N GLU A 1091 -1.02 12.25 16.33
CA GLU A 1091 -1.52 13.13 15.27
C GLU A 1091 -1.09 12.64 13.88
N ALA A 1092 0.13 12.12 13.72
CA ALA A 1092 0.62 11.52 12.50
C ALA A 1092 -0.16 10.26 12.17
N VAL A 1093 -0.47 9.39 13.14
CA VAL A 1093 -1.31 8.20 12.98
C VAL A 1093 -2.76 8.58 12.70
N LYS A 1094 -3.29 9.63 13.32
CA LYS A 1094 -4.64 10.16 13.03
C LYS A 1094 -4.69 10.77 11.63
N ASN A 1095 -3.65 11.49 11.22
CA ASN A 1095 -3.46 12.00 9.87
C ASN A 1095 -3.18 10.88 8.87
N LEU A 1096 -2.49 9.80 9.27
CA LEU A 1096 -2.24 8.63 8.43
C LEU A 1096 -3.53 7.84 8.25
N ARG A 1097 -4.38 7.72 9.26
CA ARG A 1097 -5.74 7.15 9.14
C ARG A 1097 -6.66 8.03 8.28
N ASN A 1098 -6.57 9.35 8.42
CA ASN A 1098 -7.31 10.27 7.55
C ASN A 1098 -6.78 10.25 6.11
N LYS A 1099 -5.45 10.14 5.92
CA LYS A 1099 -4.80 9.99 4.62
C LYS A 1099 -5.02 8.61 4.03
N ASP A 1100 -5.11 7.54 4.82
CA ASP A 1100 -5.48 6.19 4.39
C ASP A 1100 -6.95 6.13 4.01
N ARG A 1101 -7.83 6.78 4.77
CA ARG A 1101 -9.23 6.96 4.39
C ARG A 1101 -9.34 7.75 3.09
N ARG A 1102 -8.55 8.82 2.94
CA ARG A 1102 -8.45 9.61 1.72
C ARG A 1102 -7.76 8.87 0.58
N CYS A 1103 -6.82 7.97 0.86
CA CYS A 1103 -6.14 7.12 -0.13
C CYS A 1103 -7.07 6.00 -0.58
N ARG A 1104 -7.91 5.44 0.31
CA ARG A 1104 -9.00 4.52 -0.03
C ARG A 1104 -10.12 5.22 -0.78
N GLU A 1105 -10.48 6.46 -0.43
CA GLU A 1105 -11.41 7.29 -1.21
C GLU A 1105 -10.81 7.69 -2.56
N LEU A 1106 -9.51 7.96 -2.66
CA LEU A 1106 -8.79 8.24 -3.91
C LEU A 1106 -8.55 6.99 -4.74
N GLN A 1107 -8.38 5.81 -4.13
CA GLN A 1107 -8.34 4.52 -4.83
C GLN A 1107 -9.73 4.12 -5.30
N PHE A 1108 -10.78 4.41 -4.54
CA PHE A 1108 -12.16 4.26 -4.94
C PHE A 1108 -12.52 5.25 -6.07
N GLN A 1109 -12.07 6.50 -5.98
CA GLN A 1109 -12.17 7.48 -7.07
C GLN A 1109 -11.33 7.09 -8.29
N ALA A 1110 -10.11 6.56 -8.12
CA ALA A 1110 -9.28 6.08 -9.23
C ALA A 1110 -9.91 4.86 -9.90
N ARG A 1111 -10.56 3.99 -9.12
CA ARG A 1111 -11.33 2.85 -9.62
C ARG A 1111 -12.61 3.29 -10.33
N ILE A 1112 -13.30 4.31 -9.83
CA ILE A 1112 -14.42 4.97 -10.52
C ILE A 1112 -13.94 5.67 -11.79
N VAL A 1113 -12.78 6.32 -11.77
CA VAL A 1113 -12.19 6.98 -12.94
C VAL A 1113 -11.69 5.97 -13.97
N ASP A 1114 -11.20 4.80 -13.56
CA ASP A 1114 -10.82 3.69 -14.45
C ASP A 1114 -12.07 2.96 -15.00
N GLU A 1115 -13.15 2.84 -14.22
CA GLU A 1115 -14.44 2.36 -14.71
C GLU A 1115 -15.11 3.37 -15.65
N ASP A 1116 -15.04 4.67 -15.36
CA ASP A 1116 -15.50 5.76 -16.21
C ASP A 1116 -14.62 5.91 -17.45
N LYS A 1117 -13.31 5.65 -17.37
CA LYS A 1117 -12.43 5.56 -18.56
C LYS A 1117 -12.84 4.38 -19.43
N LYS A 1118 -13.08 3.20 -18.84
CA LYS A 1118 -13.57 2.03 -19.58
C LYS A 1118 -15.00 2.22 -20.11
N SER A 1119 -15.82 3.00 -19.42
CA SER A 1119 -17.18 3.38 -19.86
C SER A 1119 -17.12 4.41 -20.98
N SER A 1120 -16.22 5.39 -20.87
CA SER A 1120 -15.95 6.42 -21.87
C SER A 1120 -15.25 5.85 -23.10
N GLU A 1121 -14.34 4.89 -22.97
CA GLU A 1121 -13.75 4.14 -24.10
C GLU A 1121 -14.81 3.30 -24.80
N ARG A 1122 -15.69 2.63 -24.04
CA ARG A 1122 -16.88 1.96 -24.62
C ARG A 1122 -17.83 2.93 -25.31
N MET A 1123 -17.97 4.15 -24.79
CA MET A 1123 -18.79 5.20 -25.39
C MET A 1123 -18.10 5.80 -26.63
N TYR A 1124 -16.77 5.96 -26.63
CA TYR A 1124 -15.98 6.38 -27.78
C TYR A 1124 -16.02 5.33 -28.89
N ASP A 1125 -15.86 4.04 -28.57
CA ASP A 1125 -16.02 2.93 -29.51
C ASP A 1125 -17.45 2.86 -30.06
N LEU A 1126 -18.46 3.13 -29.23
CA LEU A 1126 -19.86 3.19 -29.66
C LEU A 1126 -20.11 4.41 -30.54
N VAL A 1127 -19.54 5.58 -30.22
CA VAL A 1127 -19.61 6.79 -31.04
C VAL A 1127 -18.87 6.60 -32.35
N GLU A 1128 -17.73 5.91 -32.39
CA GLU A 1128 -16.97 5.63 -33.61
C GLU A 1128 -17.71 4.62 -34.50
N LYS A 1129 -18.33 3.58 -33.90
CA LYS A 1129 -19.23 2.64 -34.60
C LYS A 1129 -20.50 3.33 -35.11
N LEU A 1130 -21.07 4.26 -34.33
CA LEU A 1130 -22.23 5.06 -34.74
C LEU A 1130 -21.83 6.08 -35.82
N GLN A 1131 -20.64 6.66 -35.78
CA GLN A 1131 -20.12 7.55 -36.82
C GLN A 1131 -19.80 6.79 -38.12
N GLN A 1132 -19.28 5.57 -38.02
CA GLN A 1132 -19.13 4.67 -39.18
C GLN A 1132 -20.50 4.27 -39.75
N LYS A 1133 -21.49 3.94 -38.91
CA LYS A 1133 -22.87 3.71 -39.35
C LYS A 1133 -23.49 4.97 -39.99
N ILE A 1134 -23.30 6.15 -39.42
CA ILE A 1134 -23.76 7.43 -39.98
C ILE A 1134 -23.07 7.72 -41.32
N LYS A 1135 -21.78 7.43 -41.49
CA LYS A 1135 -21.10 7.52 -42.79
C LYS A 1135 -21.67 6.53 -43.81
N THR A 1136 -22.03 5.33 -43.37
CA THR A 1136 -22.62 4.30 -44.24
C THR A 1136 -24.06 4.67 -44.62
N TYR A 1137 -24.84 5.20 -43.68
CA TYR A 1137 -26.19 5.73 -43.93
C TYR A 1137 -26.17 6.99 -44.77
N LYS A 1138 -25.21 7.91 -44.57
CA LYS A 1138 -25.02 9.05 -45.48
C LYS A 1138 -24.73 8.60 -46.90
N ARG A 1139 -23.86 7.59 -47.08
CA ARG A 1139 -23.59 7.02 -48.40
C ARG A 1139 -24.82 6.33 -49.01
N GLN A 1140 -25.62 5.61 -48.21
CA GLN A 1140 -26.88 5.02 -48.67
C GLN A 1140 -27.96 6.07 -49.00
N VAL A 1141 -28.00 7.18 -48.26
CA VAL A 1141 -28.87 8.32 -48.55
C VAL A 1141 -28.40 9.04 -49.82
N GLU A 1142 -27.09 9.26 -49.99
CA GLU A 1142 -26.51 9.83 -51.22
C GLU A 1142 -26.76 8.92 -52.44
N ASP A 1143 -26.65 7.60 -52.29
CA ASP A 1143 -26.96 6.63 -53.35
C ASP A 1143 -28.49 6.60 -53.65
N ALA A 1144 -29.34 6.73 -52.63
CA ALA A 1144 -30.79 6.81 -52.78
C ALA A 1144 -31.26 8.15 -53.37
N GLU A 1145 -30.61 9.26 -53.01
CA GLU A 1145 -30.80 10.59 -53.60
C GLU A 1145 -30.31 10.60 -55.06
N GLY A 1146 -29.22 9.90 -55.37
CA GLY A 1146 -28.75 9.68 -56.74
C GLY A 1146 -29.75 8.89 -57.59
N LEU A 1147 -30.36 7.84 -57.03
CA LEU A 1147 -31.45 7.08 -57.66
C LEU A 1147 -32.73 7.91 -57.81
N ALA A 1148 -33.08 8.72 -56.80
CA ALA A 1148 -34.22 9.62 -56.86
C ALA A 1148 -34.02 10.73 -57.90
N ALA A 1149 -32.81 11.30 -58.00
CA ALA A 1149 -32.46 12.28 -59.02
C ALA A 1149 -32.47 11.67 -60.44
N GLN A 1150 -32.00 10.43 -60.61
CA GLN A 1150 -32.13 9.71 -61.88
C GLN A 1150 -33.60 9.42 -62.24
N ASN A 1151 -34.43 9.05 -61.28
CA ASN A 1151 -35.86 8.82 -61.51
C ASN A 1151 -36.62 10.13 -61.77
N LEU A 1152 -36.24 11.23 -61.12
CA LEU A 1152 -36.78 12.57 -61.39
C LEU A 1152 -36.37 13.08 -62.77
N ALA A 1153 -35.14 12.78 -63.22
CA ALA A 1153 -34.69 13.08 -64.56
C ALA A 1153 -35.45 12.27 -65.63
N LYS A 1154 -35.73 10.98 -65.36
CA LYS A 1154 -36.59 10.15 -66.22
C LYS A 1154 -38.05 10.64 -66.22
N TYR A 1155 -38.56 11.08 -65.08
CA TYR A 1155 -39.89 11.68 -64.98
C TYR A 1155 -39.99 12.98 -65.77
N ARG A 1156 -38.98 13.86 -65.69
CA ARG A 1156 -38.90 15.08 -66.50
C ARG A 1156 -38.77 14.78 -68.00
N GLN A 1157 -38.05 13.73 -68.39
CA GLN A 1157 -38.01 13.29 -69.80
C GLN A 1157 -39.37 12.74 -70.27
N LEU A 1158 -40.08 11.99 -69.44
CA LEU A 1158 -41.43 11.51 -69.73
C LEU A 1158 -42.45 12.66 -69.77
N GLN A 1159 -42.29 13.66 -68.91
CA GLN A 1159 -43.12 14.86 -68.88
C GLN A 1159 -42.89 15.72 -70.13
N HIS A 1160 -41.65 15.92 -70.57
CA HIS A 1160 -41.37 16.58 -71.85
C HIS A 1160 -41.85 15.76 -73.05
N ALA A 1161 -41.78 14.43 -73.00
CA ALA A 1161 -42.34 13.58 -74.06
C ALA A 1161 -43.88 13.62 -74.10
N LEU A 1162 -44.53 13.85 -72.95
CA LEU A 1162 -45.96 14.08 -72.83
C LEU A 1162 -46.33 15.46 -73.37
N GLU A 1163 -45.61 16.51 -72.97
CA GLU A 1163 -45.78 17.88 -73.48
C GLU A 1163 -45.57 17.94 -74.99
N ASP A 1164 -44.55 17.29 -75.54
CA ASP A 1164 -44.34 17.18 -77.00
C ASP A 1164 -45.45 16.39 -77.72
N ALA A 1165 -46.11 15.47 -77.02
CA ALA A 1165 -47.24 14.70 -77.55
C ALA A 1165 -48.55 15.51 -77.47
N GLU A 1166 -48.73 16.30 -76.41
CA GLU A 1166 -49.82 17.26 -76.23
C GLU A 1166 -49.70 18.41 -77.23
N GLU A 1167 -48.52 18.98 -77.46
CA GLU A 1167 -48.31 19.98 -78.51
C GLU A 1167 -48.57 19.42 -79.92
N ARG A 1168 -48.23 18.15 -80.17
CA ARG A 1168 -48.59 17.46 -81.42
C ARG A 1168 -50.08 17.21 -81.54
N ALA A 1169 -50.76 16.88 -80.45
CA ALA A 1169 -52.22 16.73 -80.40
C ALA A 1169 -52.91 18.07 -80.61
N ASP A 1170 -52.45 19.15 -79.98
CA ASP A 1170 -52.94 20.51 -80.15
C ASP A 1170 -52.66 21.06 -81.54
N ALA A 1171 -51.53 20.71 -82.15
CA ALA A 1171 -51.25 21.06 -83.55
C ALA A 1171 -52.20 20.32 -84.51
N ALA A 1172 -52.51 19.05 -84.24
CA ALA A 1172 -53.48 18.27 -84.99
C ALA A 1172 -54.92 18.79 -84.79
N GLU A 1173 -55.30 19.16 -83.57
CA GLU A 1173 -56.60 19.78 -83.26
C GLU A 1173 -56.73 21.17 -83.86
N ASN A 1174 -55.68 21.99 -83.83
CA ASN A 1174 -55.65 23.29 -84.50
C ASN A 1174 -55.69 23.17 -86.03
N ALA A 1175 -55.08 22.13 -86.62
CA ALA A 1175 -55.21 21.82 -88.04
C ALA A 1175 -56.65 21.37 -88.40
N LEU A 1176 -57.29 20.55 -87.54
CA LEU A 1176 -58.70 20.16 -87.65
C LEU A 1176 -59.65 21.34 -87.47
N ALA A 1177 -59.36 22.24 -86.54
CA ALA A 1177 -60.12 23.47 -86.30
C ALA A 1177 -59.97 24.45 -87.47
N LYS A 1178 -58.77 24.59 -88.07
CA LYS A 1178 -58.55 25.36 -89.30
C LYS A 1178 -59.30 24.76 -90.50
N MET A 1179 -59.34 23.44 -90.65
CA MET A 1179 -60.13 22.75 -91.68
C MET A 1179 -61.65 22.94 -91.46
N ARG A 1180 -62.11 22.94 -90.21
CA ARG A 1180 -63.52 23.21 -89.84
C ARG A 1180 -63.91 24.68 -90.02
N LEU A 1181 -63.00 25.63 -89.76
CA LEU A 1181 -63.19 27.06 -89.98
C LEU A 1181 -63.17 27.43 -91.48
N LYS A 1182 -62.38 26.73 -92.31
CA LYS A 1182 -62.36 26.94 -93.77
C LYS A 1182 -63.65 26.47 -94.46
N ASN A 1183 -64.44 25.61 -93.82
CA ASN A 1183 -65.75 25.16 -94.31
C ASN A 1183 -66.95 25.97 -93.78
N ARG A 1184 -66.75 27.00 -92.93
CA ARG A 1184 -67.86 27.75 -92.29
C ARG A 1184 -67.94 29.24 -92.63
N SER A 1185 -67.08 29.76 -93.51
CA SER A 1185 -67.16 31.14 -94.03
C SER A 1185 -67.07 31.17 -95.56
N GLY A 1186 -68.18 30.83 -96.21
CA GLY A 1186 -68.37 30.82 -97.66
C GLY A 1186 -69.83 31.09 -98.03
N SER A 1187 -70.28 32.30 -97.74
CA SER A 1187 -71.34 33.04 -98.45
C SER A 1187 -72.80 32.55 -98.42
N TYR A 1188 -73.63 33.31 -97.69
CA TYR A 1188 -74.98 33.66 -98.12
C TYR A 1188 -74.90 34.44 -99.45
N ARG A 1189 -75.44 33.91 -100.55
CA ARG A 1189 -76.43 34.61 -101.42
C ARG A 1189 -76.83 33.77 -102.65
N THR A 1190 -78.16 33.58 -102.74
CA THR A 1190 -79.02 33.57 -103.95
C THR A 1190 -78.92 32.44 -104.98
N LEU A 1191 -80.04 31.68 -105.07
CA LEU A 1191 -80.98 31.54 -106.21
C LEU A 1191 -81.34 30.09 -106.58
N SER A 1192 -82.61 29.75 -106.26
CA SER A 1192 -83.63 29.10 -107.10
C SER A 1192 -83.43 27.69 -107.69
N HIS A 1193 -84.55 26.94 -107.66
CA HIS A 1193 -84.88 25.74 -108.46
C HIS A 1193 -84.10 24.46 -108.11
N SER A 1194 -84.64 23.24 -108.14
CA SER A 1194 -85.98 22.67 -108.31
C SER A 1194 -85.77 21.14 -108.25
N VAL A 1195 -86.74 20.41 -107.68
CA VAL A 1195 -87.18 19.07 -108.13
C VAL A 1195 -86.34 17.81 -107.80
N ARG A 1196 -86.99 17.00 -106.93
CA ARG A 1196 -87.34 15.55 -107.04
C ARG A 1196 -86.30 14.43 -106.94
N MET A 1197 -86.81 13.40 -106.24
CA MET A 1197 -86.77 11.95 -106.54
C MET A 1197 -85.41 11.27 -106.35
N GLU A 1198 -85.29 10.04 -105.89
CA GLU A 1198 -86.19 8.97 -105.43
C GLU A 1198 -85.24 7.85 -105.00
N TYR A 1199 -85.62 7.04 -104.00
CA TYR A 1199 -85.50 5.56 -103.99
C TYR A 1199 -84.13 4.88 -104.24
N ILE A 1200 -83.77 3.69 -103.76
CA ILE A 1200 -84.25 2.67 -102.83
C ILE A 1200 -83.23 1.52 -103.04
N ARG A 1201 -83.02 0.66 -102.02
CA ARG A 1201 -82.46 -0.71 -102.12
C ARG A 1201 -81.00 -0.82 -102.61
N SER A 1202 -80.25 -1.89 -102.37
CA SER A 1202 -80.47 -3.16 -101.69
C SER A 1202 -79.08 -3.71 -101.37
N SER A 1203 -79.07 -4.64 -100.41
CA SER A 1203 -78.04 -5.63 -100.11
C SER A 1203 -76.83 -5.19 -99.31
#